data_AF-A0A925XJE3-F1
#
_entry.id   AF-A0A925XJE3-F1
#
_cell.length_a   1.000
_cell.length_b   1.000
_cell.length_c   1.000
_cell.angle_alpha   90.00
_cell.angle_beta   90.00
_cell.angle_gamma   90.00
#
_symmetry.space_group_name_H-M   'P 1'
#
loop_
_entity.id
_entity.type
_entity.pdbx_description
1 polymer ?
#
loop_
_entity_poly.entity_id
_entity_poly.type
_entity_poly.pdbx_seq_one_letter_code
_entity_poly.pdbx_strand_id
1 'polypeptide(L)'
;MSSGFLPGDAPTPDLLLKGLFAGEVGSLQEGPSVNDPAPDFSLKTHDGSRTVRLSEVIGSKPVVLVFGNFTCGPFRSMYPGVEDIYRRFKDDAVFLGVYVREAHPTDGWKMESNAKVGVAVAQPKTTAERIDVAQQCHRLLKPSIPLLVDEIDDPTGNAYSGMPARLYVIDTAGKVTYKSGRGPFGFKTGEMEQALMMTLVDATSPKPEATQGKRDTAPVFHERPRVELATNDEAWRLLPEATVGRGQPLPNWAKALAPKLPHTTAAMLELDHLYRTTPQFSGRERGLVRLSAARINRSGYGLALARAELKEAALTDAQLEQLSAGELGSLEERERLIVRFAEQLSRAGRDLTDAQVDEVKRAFGEDRLVGLVLLTAYANFQDRLVHALALPIEADGPLPPIEVKFAASTAGGSLTPQASRPALPSASSADDVRVPQWSDFSFDALQARLEQQRDRAPRVAIPEWDEVIERLPKGLYNPDKPLRIRWSRLVIGRQPQLGPAWVKCLRVFGNEAKQDRAFEESVFWVVTRELRCFYCMGHCEMLMQVGGLNSEQIADRTRQMAEGNWSGFAPAERATFSLASQMTSAPWTVSAQDVERVEQALGPERALDAIWWISRCQFMTKVSDTFQLQLERDNVFQNFEPPREEAKK
;
A
#
# COMPACT_ATOMS: atom_id res chain seq x y z
N MET A 1 -33.35 6.16 -14.21
CA MET A 1 -33.89 5.85 -15.55
C MET A 1 -33.62 7.02 -16.47
N SER A 2 -32.94 6.78 -17.59
CA SER A 2 -32.99 7.54 -18.86
C SER A 2 -31.88 6.96 -19.74
N SER A 3 -32.23 6.04 -20.65
CA SER A 3 -31.32 5.51 -21.67
C SER A 3 -30.77 6.65 -22.52
N GLY A 4 -29.44 6.76 -22.61
CA GLY A 4 -28.69 7.92 -23.11
C GLY A 4 -28.72 8.18 -24.62
N PHE A 5 -29.80 7.85 -25.31
CA PHE A 5 -29.96 8.13 -26.76
C PHE A 5 -31.13 9.08 -27.00
N LEU A 6 -30.95 10.04 -27.91
CA LEU A 6 -32.04 10.89 -28.39
C LEU A 6 -33.03 10.05 -29.21
N PRO A 7 -34.31 10.48 -29.34
CA PRO A 7 -35.30 9.79 -30.17
C PRO A 7 -34.78 9.61 -31.61
N GLY A 8 -34.64 8.35 -32.04
CA GLY A 8 -34.10 7.98 -33.35
C GLY A 8 -32.63 7.53 -33.37
N ASP A 9 -31.87 7.74 -32.28
CA ASP A 9 -30.43 7.42 -32.21
C ASP A 9 -30.12 6.08 -31.53
N ALA A 10 -31.12 5.43 -30.90
CA ALA A 10 -30.94 4.14 -30.23
C ALA A 10 -30.73 3.00 -31.24
N PRO A 11 -29.65 2.20 -31.13
CA PRO A 11 -29.36 1.14 -32.09
C PRO A 11 -30.27 -0.06 -31.87
N THR A 12 -30.62 -0.75 -32.95
CA THR A 12 -31.26 -2.07 -32.84
C THR A 12 -30.22 -3.12 -32.40
N PRO A 13 -30.63 -4.23 -31.76
CA PRO A 13 -29.71 -5.32 -31.41
C PRO A 13 -28.93 -5.90 -32.60
N ASP A 14 -29.56 -5.98 -33.78
CA ASP A 14 -28.91 -6.40 -35.03
C ASP A 14 -27.84 -5.41 -35.49
N LEU A 15 -28.09 -4.11 -35.34
CA LEU A 15 -27.12 -3.05 -35.65
C LEU A 15 -25.94 -3.05 -34.66
N LEU A 16 -26.18 -3.33 -33.38
CA LEU A 16 -25.11 -3.51 -32.38
C LEU A 16 -24.21 -4.71 -32.70
N LEU A 17 -24.80 -5.84 -33.12
CA LEU A 17 -24.04 -7.03 -33.47
C LEU A 17 -23.23 -6.81 -34.75
N LYS A 18 -23.84 -6.24 -35.79
CA LYS A 18 -23.15 -5.86 -37.03
C LYS A 18 -22.05 -4.83 -36.77
N GLY A 19 -22.32 -3.82 -35.94
CA GLY A 19 -21.35 -2.81 -35.54
C GLY A 19 -20.18 -3.38 -34.74
N LEU A 20 -20.38 -4.38 -33.88
CA LEU A 20 -19.28 -5.06 -33.19
C LEU A 20 -18.37 -5.81 -34.17
N PHE A 21 -18.93 -6.55 -35.13
CA PHE A 21 -18.14 -7.28 -36.13
C PHE A 21 -17.51 -6.36 -37.20
N ALA A 22 -18.11 -5.21 -37.47
CA ALA A 22 -17.57 -4.19 -38.38
C ALA A 22 -16.55 -3.26 -37.71
N GLY A 23 -16.27 -3.43 -36.40
CA GLY A 23 -15.37 -2.56 -35.66
C GLY A 23 -15.91 -1.14 -35.52
N GLU A 24 -17.23 -0.98 -35.45
CA GLU A 24 -17.96 0.29 -35.24
C GLU A 24 -18.45 0.44 -33.78
N VAL A 25 -18.42 -0.67 -33.00
CA VAL A 25 -18.76 -0.68 -31.56
C VAL A 25 -17.65 -1.38 -30.75
N GLY A 26 -16.66 -0.61 -30.27
CA GLY A 26 -15.52 -1.11 -29.50
C GLY A 26 -14.51 -1.96 -30.31
N SER A 27 -13.34 -2.23 -29.72
CA SER A 27 -12.31 -3.11 -30.29
C SER A 27 -12.39 -4.53 -29.70
N LEU A 28 -12.03 -5.56 -30.46
CA LEU A 28 -11.87 -6.92 -29.95
C LEU A 28 -10.65 -7.08 -29.04
N GLN A 29 -9.70 -6.14 -29.11
CA GLN A 29 -8.48 -6.13 -28.30
C GLN A 29 -8.66 -5.15 -27.14
N GLU A 30 -7.97 -5.38 -26.01
CA GLU A 30 -8.00 -4.45 -24.88
C GLU A 30 -6.97 -3.32 -25.02
N GLY A 31 -5.95 -3.47 -25.89
CA GLY A 31 -4.77 -2.61 -25.95
C GLY A 31 -3.81 -2.79 -24.76
N PRO A 32 -2.63 -2.13 -24.75
CA PRO A 32 -1.60 -2.31 -23.72
C PRO A 32 -2.14 -1.98 -22.32
N SER A 33 -1.66 -2.66 -21.27
CA SER A 33 -2.00 -2.37 -19.88
C SER A 33 -1.07 -1.28 -19.30
N VAL A 34 -1.41 -0.75 -18.13
CA VAL A 34 -0.47 0.12 -17.39
C VAL A 34 0.81 -0.67 -17.08
N ASN A 35 1.97 -0.03 -17.27
CA ASN A 35 3.34 -0.55 -17.26
C ASN A 35 3.80 -1.36 -18.47
N ASP A 36 2.90 -1.69 -19.40
CA ASP A 36 3.31 -2.32 -20.67
C ASP A 36 4.01 -1.30 -21.57
N PRO A 37 4.94 -1.74 -22.43
CA PRO A 37 5.48 -0.87 -23.47
C PRO A 37 4.38 -0.42 -24.44
N ALA A 38 4.41 0.84 -24.81
CA ALA A 38 3.49 1.41 -25.78
C ALA A 38 3.78 0.84 -27.19
N PRO A 39 2.78 0.25 -27.89
CA PRO A 39 2.95 -0.23 -29.27
C PRO A 39 3.40 0.90 -30.22
N ASP A 40 4.54 0.71 -30.89
CA ASP A 40 5.06 1.71 -31.83
C ASP A 40 4.15 1.85 -33.07
N PHE A 41 4.10 3.04 -33.66
CA PHE A 41 3.40 3.33 -34.91
C PHE A 41 4.14 4.39 -35.72
N SER A 42 3.86 4.47 -37.02
CA SER A 42 4.33 5.55 -37.90
C SER A 42 3.17 6.10 -38.72
N LEU A 43 2.66 7.28 -38.33
CA LEU A 43 1.46 7.85 -38.92
C LEU A 43 1.71 9.23 -39.51
N LYS A 44 0.96 9.58 -40.55
CA LYS A 44 1.01 10.91 -41.19
C LYS A 44 0.01 11.86 -40.53
N THR A 45 0.37 13.14 -40.47
CA THR A 45 -0.59 14.19 -40.12
C THR A 45 -1.71 14.29 -41.15
N HIS A 46 -2.87 14.78 -40.74
CA HIS A 46 -4.06 14.93 -41.60
C HIS A 46 -3.85 15.81 -42.86
N ASP A 47 -2.81 16.65 -42.89
CA ASP A 47 -2.39 17.46 -44.04
C ASP A 47 -1.25 16.82 -44.86
N GLY A 48 -0.75 15.66 -44.42
CA GLY A 48 0.36 14.95 -45.04
C GLY A 48 1.73 15.63 -44.89
N SER A 49 1.84 16.73 -44.13
CA SER A 49 3.06 17.52 -44.04
C SER A 49 4.17 16.84 -43.24
N ARG A 50 3.82 15.94 -42.31
CA ARG A 50 4.77 15.24 -41.45
C ARG A 50 4.36 13.78 -41.22
N THR A 51 5.36 12.91 -41.15
CA THR A 51 5.23 11.56 -40.57
C THR A 51 5.77 11.60 -39.15
N VAL A 52 5.03 11.04 -38.19
CA VAL A 52 5.41 10.93 -36.78
C VAL A 52 5.52 9.46 -36.42
N ARG A 53 6.69 9.05 -35.94
CA ARG A 53 6.89 7.75 -35.33
C ARG A 53 6.85 7.88 -33.81
N LEU A 54 6.07 7.04 -33.13
CA LEU A 54 5.90 7.14 -31.67
C LEU A 54 7.24 6.98 -30.95
N SER A 55 8.07 6.02 -31.36
CA SER A 55 9.40 5.81 -30.77
C SER A 55 10.34 7.01 -30.90
N GLU A 56 10.13 7.90 -31.87
CA GLU A 56 10.98 9.09 -32.07
C GLU A 56 10.55 10.28 -31.20
N VAL A 57 9.33 10.26 -30.66
CA VAL A 57 8.82 11.29 -29.76
C VAL A 57 8.91 10.91 -28.28
N ILE A 58 9.02 9.60 -27.98
CA ILE A 58 9.31 9.10 -26.64
C ILE A 58 10.76 9.44 -26.29
N GLY A 59 10.98 9.95 -25.07
CA GLY A 59 12.33 10.16 -24.53
C GLY A 59 12.40 11.33 -23.57
N SER A 60 12.49 12.56 -24.08
CA SER A 60 12.70 13.74 -23.23
C SER A 60 11.45 14.17 -22.46
N LYS A 61 10.26 13.87 -22.97
CA LYS A 61 8.98 14.28 -22.40
C LYS A 61 7.99 13.11 -22.43
N PRO A 62 7.04 13.02 -21.48
CA PRO A 62 5.91 12.11 -21.59
C PRO A 62 5.08 12.38 -22.84
N VAL A 63 4.39 11.35 -23.33
CA VAL A 63 3.53 11.43 -24.51
C VAL A 63 2.08 11.15 -24.12
N VAL A 64 1.17 12.02 -24.55
CA VAL A 64 -0.28 11.84 -24.42
C VAL A 64 -0.85 11.47 -25.79
N LEU A 65 -1.55 10.34 -25.86
CA LEU A 65 -2.27 9.92 -27.07
C LEU A 65 -3.77 10.11 -26.87
N VAL A 66 -4.42 10.75 -27.84
CA VAL A 66 -5.84 11.06 -27.84
C VAL A 66 -6.48 10.42 -29.07
N PHE A 67 -7.15 9.28 -28.88
CA PHE A 67 -7.84 8.57 -29.95
C PHE A 67 -9.28 9.07 -30.10
N GLY A 68 -9.72 9.26 -31.34
CA GLY A 68 -11.11 9.63 -31.65
C GLY A 68 -11.41 9.71 -33.15
N ASN A 69 -12.65 10.03 -33.48
CA ASN A 69 -13.15 10.16 -34.86
C ASN A 69 -14.18 11.28 -35.00
N PHE A 70 -14.53 11.64 -36.24
CA PHE A 70 -15.42 12.78 -36.52
C PHE A 70 -16.84 12.53 -36.08
N THR A 71 -17.36 11.32 -36.26
CA THR A 71 -18.77 11.00 -36.02
C THR A 71 -19.10 10.69 -34.55
N CYS A 72 -18.14 10.53 -33.65
CA CYS A 72 -18.39 10.36 -32.21
C CYS A 72 -18.80 11.69 -31.53
N GLY A 73 -20.10 11.87 -31.29
CA GLY A 73 -20.65 13.06 -30.62
C GLY A 73 -19.99 13.37 -29.27
N PRO A 74 -19.88 12.39 -28.35
CA PRO A 74 -19.21 12.58 -27.07
C PRO A 74 -17.73 12.95 -27.19
N PHE A 75 -16.98 12.37 -28.12
CA PHE A 75 -15.59 12.77 -28.36
C PHE A 75 -15.52 14.25 -28.72
N ARG A 76 -16.34 14.70 -29.69
CA ARG A 76 -16.37 16.11 -30.10
C ARG A 76 -16.74 17.05 -28.95
N SER A 77 -17.72 16.67 -28.12
CA SER A 77 -18.16 17.51 -26.99
C SER A 77 -17.15 17.55 -25.84
N MET A 78 -16.37 16.49 -25.64
CA MET A 78 -15.36 16.39 -24.58
C MET A 78 -13.97 16.87 -25.02
N TYR A 79 -13.72 17.01 -26.32
CA TYR A 79 -12.44 17.47 -26.87
C TYR A 79 -11.93 18.80 -26.29
N PRO A 80 -12.78 19.81 -25.98
CA PRO A 80 -12.31 21.03 -25.30
C PRO A 80 -11.56 20.77 -23.99
N GLY A 81 -11.95 19.73 -23.23
CA GLY A 81 -11.23 19.34 -22.01
C GLY A 81 -9.82 18.81 -22.28
N VAL A 82 -9.58 18.22 -23.45
CA VAL A 82 -8.24 17.82 -23.90
C VAL A 82 -7.41 19.06 -24.28
N GLU A 83 -8.00 20.01 -25.00
CA GLU A 83 -7.35 21.29 -25.35
C GLU A 83 -6.98 22.11 -24.10
N ASP A 84 -7.81 22.10 -23.06
CA ASP A 84 -7.52 22.77 -21.78
C ASP A 84 -6.29 22.18 -21.08
N ILE A 85 -6.11 20.86 -21.15
CA ILE A 85 -4.93 20.19 -20.61
C ILE A 85 -3.72 20.46 -21.50
N TYR A 86 -3.86 20.36 -22.82
CA TYR A 86 -2.79 20.71 -23.76
C TYR A 86 -2.26 22.13 -23.53
N ARG A 87 -3.13 23.12 -23.38
CA ARG A 87 -2.72 24.51 -23.12
C ARG A 87 -1.87 24.67 -21.86
N ARG A 88 -2.09 23.83 -20.84
CA ARG A 88 -1.34 23.84 -19.58
C ARG A 88 -0.03 23.06 -19.63
N PHE A 89 0.02 21.97 -20.41
CA PHE A 89 1.14 21.01 -20.36
C PHE A 89 1.92 20.86 -21.68
N LYS A 90 1.60 21.61 -22.74
CA LYS A 90 2.29 21.55 -24.05
C LYS A 90 3.82 21.73 -23.98
N ASP A 91 4.29 22.47 -22.97
CA ASP A 91 5.71 22.74 -22.77
C ASP A 91 6.42 21.63 -21.99
N ASP A 92 5.66 20.71 -21.38
CA ASP A 92 6.17 19.63 -20.52
C ASP A 92 5.90 18.23 -21.10
N ALA A 93 4.92 18.09 -21.99
CA ALA A 93 4.53 16.82 -22.61
C ALA A 93 4.23 16.95 -24.10
N VAL A 94 4.38 15.85 -24.83
CA VAL A 94 4.03 15.76 -26.25
C VAL A 94 2.59 15.27 -26.36
N PHE A 95 1.72 15.98 -27.07
CA PHE A 95 0.35 15.56 -27.33
C PHE A 95 0.18 15.17 -28.79
N LEU A 96 -0.44 14.02 -29.04
CA LEU A 96 -0.77 13.53 -30.37
C LEU A 96 -2.23 13.06 -30.41
N GLY A 97 -3.01 13.62 -31.33
CA GLY A 97 -4.31 13.09 -31.69
C GLY A 97 -4.15 11.98 -32.71
N VAL A 98 -4.85 10.86 -32.53
CA VAL A 98 -4.88 9.75 -33.49
C VAL A 98 -6.31 9.56 -33.99
N TYR A 99 -6.51 9.90 -35.26
CA TYR A 99 -7.77 9.79 -35.96
C TYR A 99 -8.00 8.36 -36.41
N VAL A 100 -9.04 7.73 -35.86
CA VAL A 100 -9.41 6.33 -36.12
C VAL A 100 -10.72 6.24 -36.92
N ARG A 101 -11.13 5.02 -37.26
CA ARG A 101 -12.42 4.68 -37.89
C ARG A 101 -13.62 5.44 -37.31
N GLU A 102 -14.60 5.77 -38.15
CA GLU A 102 -15.86 6.39 -37.74
C GLU A 102 -16.68 5.47 -36.84
N ALA A 103 -17.21 6.03 -35.74
CA ALA A 103 -18.13 5.31 -34.87
C ALA A 103 -19.57 5.31 -35.41
N HIS A 104 -19.95 6.37 -36.14
CA HIS A 104 -21.33 6.56 -36.61
C HIS A 104 -21.40 7.03 -38.08
N PRO A 105 -20.91 6.23 -39.04
CA PRO A 105 -20.95 6.57 -40.45
C PRO A 105 -22.37 6.52 -41.04
N THR A 106 -22.62 7.22 -42.15
CA THR A 106 -23.94 7.27 -42.81
C THR A 106 -24.36 5.96 -43.46
N ASP A 107 -23.41 5.08 -43.80
CA ASP A 107 -23.59 3.74 -44.35
C ASP A 107 -23.47 2.62 -43.29
N GLY A 108 -23.41 2.98 -42.01
CA GLY A 108 -23.43 2.06 -40.86
C GLY A 108 -24.40 2.53 -39.76
N TRP A 109 -23.93 2.63 -38.50
CA TRP A 109 -24.75 3.19 -37.41
C TRP A 109 -24.86 4.71 -37.49
N LYS A 110 -25.76 5.20 -38.34
CA LYS A 110 -26.07 6.63 -38.49
C LYS A 110 -26.75 7.21 -37.23
N MET A 111 -26.33 8.41 -36.83
CA MET A 111 -27.01 9.20 -35.79
C MET A 111 -27.62 10.47 -36.40
N GLU A 112 -28.90 10.74 -36.12
CA GLU A 112 -29.60 11.95 -36.57
C GLU A 112 -29.07 13.19 -35.84
N SER A 113 -28.60 13.04 -34.61
CA SER A 113 -27.92 14.11 -33.87
C SER A 113 -26.63 14.60 -34.53
N ASN A 114 -25.89 13.73 -35.24
CA ASN A 114 -24.71 14.13 -36.01
C ASN A 114 -25.10 14.91 -37.28
N ALA A 115 -26.14 14.46 -38.00
CA ALA A 115 -26.61 15.12 -39.22
C ALA A 115 -27.05 16.57 -38.94
N LYS A 116 -27.71 16.82 -37.80
CA LYS A 116 -28.16 18.16 -37.37
C LYS A 116 -27.02 19.18 -37.16
N VAL A 117 -25.80 18.71 -36.92
CA VAL A 117 -24.60 19.56 -36.73
C VAL A 117 -23.64 19.50 -37.92
N GLY A 118 -24.11 19.02 -39.08
CA GLY A 118 -23.33 18.94 -40.31
C GLY A 118 -22.27 17.85 -40.33
N VAL A 119 -22.36 16.87 -39.43
CA VAL A 119 -21.45 15.72 -39.36
C VAL A 119 -22.15 14.51 -39.98
N ALA A 120 -21.98 14.32 -41.28
CA ALA A 120 -22.59 13.20 -42.01
C ALA A 120 -21.63 12.71 -43.10
N VAL A 121 -20.86 11.67 -42.77
CA VAL A 121 -19.84 11.09 -43.65
C VAL A 121 -20.05 9.59 -43.75
N ALA A 122 -19.82 9.03 -44.93
CA ALA A 122 -19.73 7.58 -45.11
C ALA A 122 -18.41 7.08 -44.52
N GLN A 123 -18.36 5.80 -44.18
CA GLN A 123 -17.14 5.17 -43.69
C GLN A 123 -16.06 5.19 -44.78
N PRO A 124 -14.87 5.77 -44.51
CA PRO A 124 -13.77 5.74 -45.47
C PRO A 124 -13.36 4.31 -45.86
N LYS A 125 -13.16 4.08 -47.17
CA LYS A 125 -12.69 2.83 -47.78
C LYS A 125 -11.27 2.95 -48.32
N THR A 126 -10.75 4.16 -48.47
CA THR A 126 -9.38 4.44 -48.88
C THR A 126 -8.69 5.40 -47.92
N THR A 127 -7.35 5.38 -47.89
CA THR A 127 -6.55 6.33 -47.10
C THR A 127 -6.86 7.79 -47.47
N ALA A 128 -7.08 8.07 -48.77
CA ALA A 128 -7.41 9.41 -49.24
C ALA A 128 -8.76 9.90 -48.69
N GLU A 129 -9.77 9.03 -48.68
CA GLU A 129 -11.08 9.34 -48.07
C GLU A 129 -10.95 9.56 -46.56
N ARG A 130 -10.15 8.74 -45.87
CA ARG A 130 -9.95 8.88 -44.41
C ARG A 130 -9.26 10.19 -44.07
N ILE A 131 -8.28 10.60 -44.88
CA ILE A 131 -7.63 11.90 -44.76
C ILE A 131 -8.62 13.04 -44.99
N ASP A 132 -9.47 12.96 -46.02
CA ASP A 132 -10.49 14.00 -46.27
C ASP A 132 -11.44 14.17 -45.08
N VAL A 133 -11.93 13.06 -44.51
CA VAL A 133 -12.81 13.10 -43.33
C VAL A 133 -12.05 13.61 -42.09
N ALA A 134 -10.80 13.19 -41.87
CA ALA A 134 -9.97 13.72 -40.79
C ALA A 134 -9.74 15.24 -40.92
N GLN A 135 -9.58 15.75 -42.15
CA GLN A 135 -9.49 17.19 -42.41
C GLN A 135 -10.82 17.92 -42.15
N GLN A 136 -11.96 17.30 -42.44
CA GLN A 136 -13.27 17.83 -42.05
C GLN A 136 -13.38 17.95 -40.52
N CYS A 137 -12.97 16.90 -39.79
CA CYS A 137 -12.90 16.91 -38.33
C CYS A 137 -11.99 18.03 -37.80
N HIS A 138 -10.79 18.14 -38.37
CA HIS A 138 -9.81 19.18 -38.00
C HIS A 138 -10.37 20.59 -38.23
N ARG A 139 -11.05 20.84 -39.36
CA ARG A 139 -11.69 22.14 -39.63
C ARG A 139 -12.79 22.48 -38.64
N LEU A 140 -13.54 21.48 -38.17
CA LEU A 140 -14.62 21.68 -37.20
C LEU A 140 -14.07 21.91 -35.78
N LEU A 141 -13.20 21.01 -35.31
CA LEU A 141 -12.67 21.05 -33.94
C LEU A 141 -11.58 22.13 -33.76
N LYS A 142 -10.90 22.52 -34.85
CA LYS A 142 -9.75 23.44 -34.85
C LYS A 142 -8.73 23.10 -33.76
N PRO A 143 -8.29 21.83 -33.68
CA PRO A 143 -7.42 21.39 -32.60
C PRO A 143 -6.04 22.05 -32.70
N SER A 144 -5.49 22.40 -31.54
CA SER A 144 -4.10 22.85 -31.43
C SER A 144 -3.13 21.66 -31.44
N ILE A 145 -3.64 20.47 -31.09
CA ILE A 145 -2.90 19.21 -31.04
C ILE A 145 -2.75 18.64 -32.47
N PRO A 146 -1.55 18.19 -32.88
CA PRO A 146 -1.35 17.51 -34.16
C PRO A 146 -2.26 16.28 -34.30
N LEU A 147 -3.03 16.23 -35.39
CA LEU A 147 -3.92 15.11 -35.71
C LEU A 147 -3.24 14.18 -36.73
N LEU A 148 -2.90 12.98 -36.28
CA LEU A 148 -2.36 11.88 -37.07
C LEU A 148 -3.51 11.01 -37.59
N VAL A 149 -3.39 10.44 -38.79
CA VAL A 149 -4.44 9.61 -39.40
C VAL A 149 -3.98 8.17 -39.43
N ASP A 150 -4.74 7.28 -38.79
CA ASP A 150 -4.46 5.83 -38.79
C ASP A 150 -4.68 5.22 -40.17
N GLU A 151 -3.99 4.12 -40.46
CA GLU A 151 -4.10 3.41 -41.73
C GLU A 151 -5.49 2.80 -41.91
N ILE A 152 -5.88 2.51 -43.15
CA ILE A 152 -7.29 2.23 -43.51
C ILE A 152 -7.87 0.98 -42.81
N ASP A 153 -7.00 0.06 -42.42
CA ASP A 153 -7.26 -1.20 -41.70
C ASP A 153 -7.15 -1.09 -40.16
N ASP A 154 -7.00 0.13 -39.65
CA ASP A 154 -7.01 0.47 -38.22
C ASP A 154 -5.94 -0.23 -37.36
N PRO A 155 -4.67 -0.40 -37.81
CA PRO A 155 -3.68 -1.16 -37.05
C PRO A 155 -3.36 -0.47 -35.71
N THR A 156 -3.25 0.86 -35.69
CA THR A 156 -2.96 1.62 -34.46
C THR A 156 -4.20 1.66 -33.56
N GLY A 157 -5.37 1.91 -34.15
CA GLY A 157 -6.65 1.90 -33.47
C GLY A 157 -6.94 0.55 -32.80
N ASN A 158 -6.55 -0.55 -33.44
CA ASN A 158 -6.67 -1.90 -32.86
C ASN A 158 -5.65 -2.12 -31.74
N ALA A 159 -4.37 -1.81 -31.98
CA ALA A 159 -3.29 -2.00 -31.00
C ALA A 159 -3.53 -1.25 -29.68
N TYR A 160 -4.18 -0.08 -29.75
CA TYR A 160 -4.55 0.71 -28.57
C TYR A 160 -6.01 0.57 -28.16
N SER A 161 -6.82 -0.18 -28.92
CA SER A 161 -8.28 -0.22 -28.77
C SER A 161 -8.87 1.20 -28.66
N GLY A 162 -8.47 2.07 -29.59
CA GLY A 162 -8.75 3.51 -29.58
C GLY A 162 -10.19 3.91 -29.90
N MET A 163 -11.02 2.98 -30.39
CA MET A 163 -12.40 3.25 -30.80
C MET A 163 -13.42 2.98 -29.68
N PRO A 164 -14.46 3.82 -29.50
CA PRO A 164 -14.78 5.02 -30.28
C PRO A 164 -13.95 6.25 -29.89
N ALA A 165 -13.38 6.26 -28.69
CA ALA A 165 -12.41 7.24 -28.22
C ALA A 165 -11.63 6.66 -27.03
N ARG A 166 -10.37 7.07 -26.87
CA ARG A 166 -9.52 6.62 -25.76
C ARG A 166 -8.37 7.59 -25.45
N LEU A 167 -7.90 7.58 -24.22
CA LEU A 167 -6.77 8.39 -23.76
C LEU A 167 -5.66 7.50 -23.21
N TYR A 168 -4.42 7.85 -23.52
CA TYR A 168 -3.23 7.22 -22.94
C TYR A 168 -2.23 8.29 -22.48
N VAL A 169 -1.51 7.99 -21.40
CA VAL A 169 -0.27 8.68 -21.01
C VAL A 169 0.87 7.66 -21.04
N ILE A 170 1.97 8.05 -21.66
CA ILE A 170 3.18 7.24 -21.83
C ILE A 170 4.35 8.01 -21.21
N ASP A 171 5.15 7.33 -20.38
CA ASP A 171 6.31 7.94 -19.74
C ASP A 171 7.50 8.16 -20.71
N THR A 172 8.55 8.77 -20.18
CA THR A 172 9.80 9.04 -20.91
C THR A 172 10.57 7.76 -21.32
N ALA A 173 10.22 6.60 -20.75
CA ALA A 173 10.79 5.30 -21.09
C ALA A 173 9.91 4.49 -22.05
N GLY A 174 8.77 5.04 -22.50
CA GLY A 174 7.86 4.39 -23.43
C GLY A 174 6.87 3.42 -22.79
N LYS A 175 6.66 3.47 -21.47
CA LYS A 175 5.66 2.65 -20.78
C LYS A 175 4.36 3.41 -20.60
N VAL A 176 3.24 2.70 -20.71
CA VAL A 176 1.91 3.25 -20.45
C VAL A 176 1.76 3.52 -18.95
N THR A 177 1.61 4.78 -18.54
CA THR A 177 1.32 5.16 -17.14
C THR A 177 -0.17 5.37 -16.90
N TYR A 178 -0.94 5.61 -17.95
CA TYR A 178 -2.40 5.69 -17.89
C TYR A 178 -3.06 5.20 -19.17
N LYS A 179 -4.20 4.54 -18.97
CA LYS A 179 -5.11 4.06 -20.00
C LYS A 179 -6.53 4.33 -19.53
N SER A 180 -7.28 5.10 -20.30
CA SER A 180 -8.67 5.35 -19.98
C SER A 180 -9.54 4.12 -20.26
N GLY A 181 -10.70 4.05 -19.60
CA GLY A 181 -11.79 3.20 -20.05
C GLY A 181 -12.20 3.55 -21.49
N ARG A 182 -12.93 2.65 -22.16
CA ARG A 182 -13.42 2.90 -23.52
C ARG A 182 -14.45 4.03 -23.52
N GLY A 183 -14.37 4.92 -24.52
CA GLY A 183 -15.34 5.99 -24.71
C GLY A 183 -16.76 5.47 -25.01
N PRO A 184 -17.80 6.28 -24.79
CA PRO A 184 -17.75 7.64 -24.24
C PRO A 184 -17.61 7.68 -22.70
N PHE A 185 -18.05 6.65 -21.97
CA PHE A 185 -18.11 6.69 -20.51
C PHE A 185 -16.74 6.70 -19.82
N GLY A 186 -15.75 6.05 -20.42
CA GLY A 186 -14.38 5.99 -19.91
C GLY A 186 -13.46 7.11 -20.40
N PHE A 187 -13.92 8.02 -21.25
CA PHE A 187 -13.09 9.13 -21.77
C PHE A 187 -13.00 10.24 -20.72
N LYS A 188 -12.10 10.09 -19.75
CA LYS A 188 -11.98 10.95 -18.56
C LYS A 188 -10.74 11.83 -18.65
N THR A 189 -10.90 13.04 -19.18
CA THR A 189 -9.78 14.01 -19.32
C THR A 189 -9.16 14.38 -17.98
N GLY A 190 -9.95 14.47 -16.90
CA GLY A 190 -9.42 14.75 -15.55
C GLY A 190 -8.51 13.65 -14.98
N GLU A 191 -8.80 12.38 -15.27
CA GLU A 191 -7.92 11.26 -14.87
C GLU A 191 -6.62 11.26 -15.69
N MET A 192 -6.73 11.55 -16.99
CA MET A 192 -5.57 11.72 -17.86
C MET A 192 -4.66 12.86 -17.37
N GLU A 193 -5.23 14.01 -16.98
CA GLU A 193 -4.48 15.14 -16.42
C GLU A 193 -3.72 14.74 -15.16
N GLN A 194 -4.39 14.07 -14.22
CA GLN A 194 -3.76 13.58 -12.99
C GLN A 194 -2.61 12.62 -13.30
N ALA A 195 -2.82 11.67 -14.20
CA ALA A 195 -1.77 10.73 -14.60
C ALA A 195 -0.59 11.41 -15.29
N LEU A 196 -0.85 12.42 -16.13
CA LEU A 196 0.19 13.21 -16.77
C LEU A 196 1.01 13.98 -15.73
N MET A 197 0.35 14.62 -14.75
CA MET A 197 1.02 15.32 -13.66
C MET A 197 1.90 14.37 -12.85
N MET A 198 1.41 13.18 -12.50
CA MET A 198 2.21 12.17 -11.80
C MET A 198 3.43 11.74 -12.64
N THR A 199 3.23 11.49 -13.94
CA THR A 199 4.31 11.11 -14.86
C THR A 199 5.37 12.21 -14.99
N LEU A 200 4.96 13.49 -14.95
CA LEU A 200 5.86 14.64 -14.96
C LEU A 200 6.64 14.76 -13.65
N VAL A 201 5.98 14.56 -12.50
CA VAL A 201 6.65 14.52 -11.19
C VAL A 201 7.71 13.42 -11.16
N ASP A 202 7.39 12.22 -11.66
CA ASP A 202 8.34 11.10 -11.76
C ASP A 202 9.52 11.42 -12.71
N ALA A 203 9.29 12.22 -13.75
CA ALA A 203 10.31 12.63 -14.71
C ALA A 203 11.22 13.75 -14.19
N THR A 204 10.71 14.66 -13.35
CA THR A 204 11.46 15.81 -12.77
C THR A 204 12.07 15.52 -11.41
N SER A 205 11.56 14.51 -10.70
CA SER A 205 12.23 13.98 -9.52
C SER A 205 13.61 13.49 -9.93
N PRO A 206 14.68 13.74 -9.16
CA PRO A 206 15.96 13.10 -9.44
C PRO A 206 15.68 11.60 -9.53
N LYS A 207 15.84 11.03 -10.73
CA LYS A 207 15.82 9.59 -10.91
C LYS A 207 16.70 9.03 -9.80
N PRO A 208 16.23 8.11 -8.94
CA PRO A 208 17.18 7.33 -8.16
C PRO A 208 18.15 6.79 -9.20
N GLU A 209 19.42 7.18 -9.08
CA GLU A 209 20.42 6.94 -10.12
C GLU A 209 20.20 5.55 -10.67
N ALA A 210 20.05 5.45 -11.99
CA ALA A 210 20.37 4.22 -12.67
C ALA A 210 21.88 4.04 -12.54
N THR A 211 22.35 3.72 -11.34
CA THR A 211 23.53 2.92 -11.18
C THR A 211 23.23 1.66 -11.99
N GLN A 212 23.93 1.54 -13.13
CA GLN A 212 24.40 0.25 -13.60
C GLN A 212 25.41 -0.38 -12.61
N GLY A 213 25.55 0.16 -11.39
CA GLY A 213 25.86 -0.63 -10.21
C GLY A 213 24.59 -1.38 -9.77
N LYS A 214 24.68 -2.71 -9.66
CA LYS A 214 23.72 -3.57 -8.96
C LYS A 214 23.01 -2.75 -7.87
N ARG A 215 21.68 -2.57 -7.92
CA ARG A 215 20.94 -2.08 -6.75
C ARG A 215 21.39 -2.99 -5.62
N ASP A 216 22.06 -2.41 -4.63
CA ASP A 216 22.59 -3.20 -3.53
C ASP A 216 21.38 -3.74 -2.76
N THR A 217 20.93 -4.93 -3.11
CA THR A 217 19.88 -5.69 -2.43
C THR A 217 20.50 -6.57 -1.36
N ALA A 218 21.78 -6.38 -1.04
CA ALA A 218 22.45 -7.19 -0.05
C ALA A 218 21.75 -7.03 1.30
N PRO A 219 21.62 -8.14 2.04
CA PRO A 219 21.21 -8.08 3.43
C PRO A 219 22.21 -7.23 4.24
N VAL A 220 21.69 -6.40 5.14
CA VAL A 220 22.49 -5.64 6.10
C VAL A 220 22.63 -6.45 7.37
N PHE A 221 23.88 -6.83 7.69
CA PHE A 221 24.25 -7.41 8.97
C PHE A 221 24.84 -6.31 9.85
N HIS A 222 24.40 -6.25 11.10
CA HIS A 222 24.94 -5.30 12.08
C HIS A 222 26.01 -5.99 12.91
N GLU A 223 27.09 -5.28 13.20
CA GLU A 223 28.18 -5.77 14.06
C GLU A 223 28.13 -5.18 15.47
N ARG A 224 27.53 -3.99 15.61
CA ARG A 224 27.50 -3.24 16.87
C ARG A 224 26.08 -2.78 17.17
N PRO A 225 25.50 -3.20 18.32
CA PRO A 225 24.18 -2.75 18.74
C PRO A 225 24.22 -1.27 19.13
N ARG A 226 23.11 -0.57 18.93
CA ARG A 226 22.92 0.83 19.36
C ARG A 226 22.55 0.96 20.83
N VAL A 227 22.18 -0.16 21.44
CA VAL A 227 21.85 -0.27 22.87
C VAL A 227 22.81 -1.25 23.53
N GLU A 228 23.05 -1.05 24.83
CA GLU A 228 23.82 -2.00 25.62
C GLU A 228 23.07 -3.33 25.72
N LEU A 229 23.77 -4.44 25.49
CA LEU A 229 23.20 -5.78 25.62
C LEU A 229 23.52 -6.31 27.02
N ALA A 230 22.49 -6.61 27.81
CA ALA A 230 22.67 -7.36 29.03
C ALA A 230 23.31 -8.73 28.73
N THR A 231 24.12 -9.24 29.66
CA THR A 231 24.52 -10.66 29.62
C THR A 231 23.28 -11.57 29.74
N ASN A 232 23.43 -12.84 29.36
CA ASN A 232 22.34 -13.81 29.46
C ASN A 232 21.77 -13.89 30.90
N ASP A 233 22.65 -13.94 31.90
CA ASP A 233 22.27 -14.07 33.31
C ASP A 233 21.69 -12.77 33.88
N GLU A 234 22.16 -11.60 33.42
CA GLU A 234 21.53 -10.32 33.75
C GLU A 234 20.11 -10.24 33.19
N ALA A 235 19.93 -10.56 31.91
CA ALA A 235 18.62 -10.56 31.29
C ALA A 235 17.65 -11.49 32.02
N TRP A 236 18.04 -12.74 32.32
CA TRP A 236 17.20 -13.67 33.09
C TRP A 236 16.89 -13.22 34.52
N ARG A 237 17.75 -12.41 35.16
CA ARG A 237 17.45 -11.82 36.48
C ARG A 237 16.43 -10.69 36.40
N LEU A 238 16.38 -9.98 35.27
CA LEU A 238 15.45 -8.88 35.02
C LEU A 238 14.07 -9.37 34.56
N LEU A 239 14.04 -10.45 33.78
CA LEU A 239 12.78 -11.03 33.32
C LEU A 239 11.91 -11.53 34.50
N PRO A 240 10.57 -11.54 34.33
CA PRO A 240 9.66 -12.21 35.25
C PRO A 240 10.06 -13.66 35.51
N GLU A 241 9.53 -14.23 36.60
CA GLU A 241 9.79 -15.62 36.93
C GLU A 241 9.38 -16.55 35.78
N ALA A 242 10.37 -17.20 35.17
CA ALA A 242 10.16 -18.24 34.19
C ALA A 242 9.87 -19.57 34.88
N THR A 243 8.69 -20.12 34.62
CA THR A 243 8.26 -21.43 35.12
C THR A 243 8.77 -22.58 34.25
N VAL A 244 9.12 -22.30 33.00
CA VAL A 244 9.75 -23.22 32.05
C VAL A 244 10.86 -22.47 31.34
N GLY A 245 11.99 -23.15 31.09
CA GLY A 245 13.01 -22.67 30.16
C GLY A 245 13.96 -21.60 30.67
N ARG A 246 13.98 -21.32 31.98
CA ARG A 246 14.91 -20.37 32.61
C ARG A 246 16.37 -20.75 32.35
N GLY A 247 17.21 -19.76 32.07
CA GLY A 247 18.66 -19.94 31.90
C GLY A 247 19.09 -20.37 30.50
N GLN A 248 18.16 -20.65 29.58
CA GLN A 248 18.49 -20.89 28.17
C GLN A 248 19.19 -19.67 27.54
N PRO A 249 20.01 -19.84 26.49
CA PRO A 249 20.56 -18.72 25.73
C PRO A 249 19.45 -17.83 25.18
N LEU A 250 19.49 -16.54 25.50
CA LEU A 250 18.55 -15.53 25.00
C LEU A 250 19.06 -14.92 23.69
N PRO A 251 18.17 -14.54 22.76
CA PRO A 251 18.55 -13.80 21.57
C PRO A 251 18.97 -12.37 21.95
N ASN A 252 19.78 -11.75 21.10
CA ASN A 252 20.29 -10.40 21.35
C ASN A 252 19.17 -9.36 21.42
N TRP A 253 18.05 -9.55 20.71
CA TRP A 253 16.88 -8.68 20.87
C TRP A 253 16.26 -8.79 22.27
N ALA A 254 16.28 -9.95 22.91
CA ALA A 254 15.76 -10.10 24.28
C ALA A 254 16.72 -9.46 25.29
N LYS A 255 18.03 -9.63 25.10
CA LYS A 255 19.06 -8.97 25.93
C LYS A 255 19.04 -7.44 25.82
N ALA A 256 18.69 -6.92 24.65
CA ALA A 256 18.52 -5.50 24.40
C ALA A 256 17.27 -4.92 25.10
N LEU A 257 16.17 -5.66 25.11
CA LEU A 257 14.89 -5.19 25.66
C LEU A 257 14.75 -5.43 27.16
N ALA A 258 15.31 -6.52 27.71
CA ALA A 258 15.09 -6.94 29.09
C ALA A 258 15.41 -5.88 30.17
N PRO A 259 16.47 -5.04 30.03
CA PRO A 259 16.77 -3.99 31.02
C PRO A 259 15.64 -2.99 31.24
N LYS A 260 14.91 -2.64 30.17
CA LYS A 260 13.87 -1.60 30.20
C LYS A 260 12.47 -2.20 30.17
N LEU A 261 12.25 -3.18 29.32
CA LEU A 261 10.96 -3.80 29.07
C LEU A 261 10.94 -5.29 29.46
N PRO A 262 11.26 -5.68 30.71
CA PRO A 262 11.35 -7.08 31.09
C PRO A 262 10.04 -7.86 30.90
N HIS A 263 8.88 -7.27 31.20
CA HIS A 263 7.60 -7.94 31.01
C HIS A 263 7.23 -8.07 29.53
N THR A 264 7.45 -7.04 28.73
CA THR A 264 7.24 -7.08 27.28
C THR A 264 8.19 -8.07 26.63
N THR A 265 9.45 -8.12 27.07
CA THR A 265 10.44 -9.08 26.59
C THR A 265 10.00 -10.52 26.86
N ALA A 266 9.51 -10.81 28.07
CA ALA A 266 8.94 -12.11 28.40
C ALA A 266 7.73 -12.48 27.52
N ALA A 267 6.78 -11.54 27.33
CA ALA A 267 5.64 -11.75 26.45
C ALA A 267 6.06 -11.95 24.99
N MET A 268 7.11 -11.25 24.54
CA MET A 268 7.66 -11.36 23.20
C MET A 268 8.44 -12.66 22.99
N LEU A 269 9.08 -13.22 24.02
CA LEU A 269 9.72 -14.55 23.95
C LEU A 269 8.68 -15.67 23.78
N GLU A 270 7.59 -15.63 24.53
CA GLU A 270 6.47 -16.59 24.35
C GLU A 270 5.83 -16.43 22.95
N LEU A 271 5.71 -15.20 22.47
CA LEU A 271 5.22 -14.89 21.13
C LEU A 271 6.16 -15.42 20.04
N ASP A 272 7.47 -15.17 20.13
CA ASP A 272 8.48 -15.63 19.17
C ASP A 272 8.47 -17.16 19.08
N HIS A 273 8.45 -17.84 20.23
CA HIS A 273 8.33 -19.29 20.29
C HIS A 273 7.10 -19.77 19.51
N LEU A 274 5.92 -19.23 19.84
CA LEU A 274 4.66 -19.66 19.21
C LEU A 274 4.66 -19.42 17.69
N TYR A 275 5.16 -18.28 17.22
CA TYR A 275 5.20 -17.96 15.79
C TYR A 275 6.20 -18.83 15.04
N ARG A 276 7.29 -19.26 15.70
CA ARG A 276 8.31 -20.13 15.12
C ARG A 276 8.01 -21.63 15.25
N THR A 277 7.02 -22.02 16.07
CA THR A 277 6.67 -23.43 16.28
C THR A 277 5.22 -23.79 15.95
N THR A 278 4.39 -22.83 15.54
CA THR A 278 2.96 -23.06 15.24
C THR A 278 2.75 -24.25 14.29
N PRO A 279 1.90 -25.22 14.66
CA PRO A 279 1.70 -26.43 13.87
C PRO A 279 0.87 -26.19 12.60
N GLN A 280 0.28 -25.00 12.43
CA GLN A 280 -0.50 -24.63 11.23
C GLN A 280 0.35 -24.49 9.97
N PHE A 281 1.67 -24.38 10.13
CA PHE A 281 2.63 -24.26 9.05
C PHE A 281 3.79 -25.20 9.34
N SER A 282 4.32 -25.85 8.33
CA SER A 282 5.57 -26.61 8.46
C SER A 282 6.74 -25.67 8.77
N GLY A 283 7.84 -26.20 9.35
CA GLY A 283 9.07 -25.42 9.55
C GLY A 283 9.57 -24.80 8.24
N ARG A 284 9.40 -25.51 7.13
CA ARG A 284 9.72 -25.04 5.78
C ARG A 284 8.90 -23.81 5.38
N GLU A 285 7.58 -23.86 5.51
CA GLU A 285 6.70 -22.72 5.17
C GLU A 285 6.99 -21.50 6.07
N ARG A 286 7.23 -21.70 7.37
CA ARG A 286 7.60 -20.61 8.30
C ARG A 286 8.92 -19.96 7.91
N GLY A 287 9.93 -20.78 7.59
CA GLY A 287 11.22 -20.31 7.10
C GLY A 287 11.11 -19.54 5.78
N LEU A 288 10.24 -19.97 4.84
CA LEU A 288 10.00 -19.25 3.58
C LEU A 288 9.33 -17.89 3.80
N VAL A 289 8.34 -17.80 4.71
CA VAL A 289 7.72 -16.52 5.07
C VAL A 289 8.77 -15.56 5.65
N ARG A 290 9.59 -16.04 6.60
CA ARG A 290 10.64 -15.25 7.24
C ARG A 290 11.70 -14.79 6.23
N LEU A 291 12.14 -15.68 5.35
CA LEU A 291 13.07 -15.37 4.27
C LEU A 291 12.53 -14.25 3.38
N SER A 292 11.25 -14.35 3.01
CA SER A 292 10.59 -13.39 2.13
C SER A 292 10.57 -11.99 2.74
N ALA A 293 10.15 -11.87 3.99
CA ALA A 293 10.17 -10.59 4.71
C ALA A 293 11.59 -10.04 4.87
N ALA A 294 12.54 -10.89 5.29
CA ALA A 294 13.93 -10.50 5.50
C ALA A 294 14.62 -9.99 4.23
N ARG A 295 14.31 -10.57 3.05
CA ARG A 295 14.83 -10.10 1.76
C ARG A 295 14.28 -8.73 1.38
N ILE A 296 12.99 -8.49 1.62
CA ILE A 296 12.37 -7.18 1.36
C ILE A 296 12.92 -6.12 2.32
N ASN A 297 13.04 -6.45 3.60
CA ASN A 297 13.52 -5.54 4.63
C ASN A 297 15.06 -5.46 4.68
N ARG A 298 15.77 -6.29 3.90
CA ARG A 298 17.23 -6.45 3.90
C ARG A 298 17.81 -6.76 5.29
N SER A 299 17.08 -7.55 6.06
CA SER A 299 17.44 -7.93 7.42
C SER A 299 18.40 -9.12 7.40
N GLY A 300 19.69 -8.88 7.69
CA GLY A 300 20.67 -9.95 7.86
C GLY A 300 20.32 -10.89 9.01
N TYR A 301 19.80 -10.35 10.13
CA TYR A 301 19.32 -11.13 11.26
C TYR A 301 18.15 -12.05 10.88
N GLY A 302 17.13 -11.49 10.21
CA GLY A 302 15.97 -12.25 9.73
C GLY A 302 16.36 -13.33 8.70
N LEU A 303 17.33 -13.01 7.83
CA LEU A 303 17.88 -13.96 6.86
C LEU A 303 18.62 -15.10 7.54
N ALA A 304 19.42 -14.83 8.58
CA ALA A 304 20.12 -15.85 9.35
C ALA A 304 19.13 -16.81 10.03
N LEU A 305 18.10 -16.28 10.69
CA LEU A 305 17.03 -17.09 11.28
C LEU A 305 16.32 -17.95 10.23
N ALA A 306 15.92 -17.35 9.10
CA ALA A 306 15.22 -18.07 8.04
C ALA A 306 16.08 -19.21 7.45
N ARG A 307 17.38 -18.99 7.25
CA ARG A 307 18.31 -20.01 6.76
C ARG A 307 18.45 -21.17 7.73
N ALA A 308 18.51 -20.91 9.04
CA ALA A 308 18.54 -21.97 10.05
C ALA A 308 17.27 -22.82 10.03
N GLU A 309 16.09 -22.17 10.02
CA GLU A 309 14.79 -22.85 9.96
C GLU A 309 14.64 -23.69 8.68
N LEU A 310 15.09 -23.16 7.53
CA LEU A 310 15.03 -23.86 6.25
C LEU A 310 16.04 -25.02 6.18
N LYS A 311 17.21 -24.88 6.81
CA LYS A 311 18.20 -25.96 6.90
C LYS A 311 17.69 -27.12 7.77
N GLU A 312 17.05 -26.81 8.90
CA GLU A 312 16.33 -27.82 9.71
C GLU A 312 15.20 -28.50 8.92
N ALA A 313 14.58 -27.77 7.99
CA ALA A 313 13.60 -28.30 7.05
C ALA A 313 14.22 -28.98 5.80
N ALA A 314 15.49 -29.39 5.88
CA ALA A 314 16.23 -30.15 4.87
C ALA A 314 16.45 -29.45 3.51
N LEU A 315 16.48 -28.11 3.47
CA LEU A 315 17.00 -27.39 2.30
C LEU A 315 18.53 -27.46 2.26
N THR A 316 19.06 -27.72 1.07
CA THR A 316 20.51 -27.73 0.82
C THR A 316 21.08 -26.30 0.78
N ASP A 317 22.37 -26.13 1.07
CA ASP A 317 23.02 -24.82 1.00
C ASP A 317 22.87 -24.18 -0.40
N ALA A 318 22.91 -24.98 -1.48
CA ALA A 318 22.67 -24.49 -2.84
C ALA A 318 21.25 -23.93 -3.04
N GLN A 319 20.22 -24.60 -2.51
CA GLN A 319 18.85 -24.09 -2.54
C GLN A 319 18.71 -22.82 -1.69
N LEU A 320 19.37 -22.75 -0.54
CA LEU A 320 19.35 -21.56 0.30
C LEU A 320 19.97 -20.35 -0.42
N GLU A 321 21.08 -20.52 -1.13
CA GLU A 321 21.69 -19.45 -1.94
C GLU A 321 20.75 -18.99 -3.07
N GLN A 322 20.15 -19.92 -3.80
CA GLN A 322 19.15 -19.61 -4.83
C GLN A 322 17.98 -18.79 -4.27
N LEU A 323 17.41 -19.24 -3.15
CA LEU A 323 16.29 -18.56 -2.52
C LEU A 323 16.67 -17.19 -1.96
N SER A 324 17.91 -17.04 -1.45
CA SER A 324 18.45 -15.76 -0.99
C SER A 324 18.61 -14.77 -2.16
N ALA A 325 18.97 -15.27 -3.34
CA ALA A 325 19.01 -14.50 -4.59
C ALA A 325 17.62 -14.22 -5.19
N GLY A 326 16.56 -14.88 -4.73
CA GLY A 326 15.21 -14.75 -5.26
C GLY A 326 14.83 -15.72 -6.35
N GLU A 327 15.64 -16.75 -6.56
CA GLU A 327 15.34 -17.82 -7.49
C GLU A 327 14.40 -18.83 -6.84
N LEU A 328 13.16 -18.89 -7.33
CA LEU A 328 12.11 -19.76 -6.78
C LEU A 328 11.96 -21.08 -7.54
N GLY A 329 12.87 -21.39 -8.46
CA GLY A 329 12.77 -22.55 -9.36
C GLY A 329 12.81 -23.90 -8.63
N SER A 330 13.46 -23.94 -7.46
CA SER A 330 13.57 -25.13 -6.60
C SER A 330 12.36 -25.36 -5.70
N LEU A 331 11.37 -24.46 -5.72
CA LEU A 331 10.16 -24.52 -4.89
C LEU A 331 8.96 -25.07 -5.66
N GLU A 332 8.10 -25.78 -4.92
CA GLU A 332 6.79 -26.19 -5.43
C GLU A 332 5.84 -24.99 -5.55
N GLU A 333 4.74 -25.12 -6.32
CA GLU A 333 3.87 -23.97 -6.60
C GLU A 333 3.26 -23.34 -5.35
N ARG A 334 2.86 -24.14 -4.35
CA ARG A 334 2.33 -23.62 -3.08
C ARG A 334 3.38 -22.82 -2.31
N GLU A 335 4.64 -23.26 -2.35
CA GLU A 335 5.76 -22.57 -1.70
C GLU A 335 6.10 -21.27 -2.43
N ARG A 336 6.09 -21.30 -3.77
CA ARG A 336 6.23 -20.08 -4.58
C ARG A 336 5.14 -19.07 -4.27
N LEU A 337 3.90 -19.53 -4.08
CA LEU A 337 2.78 -18.67 -3.71
C LEU A 337 2.97 -18.03 -2.32
N ILE A 338 3.48 -18.77 -1.34
CA ILE A 338 3.85 -18.22 -0.02
C ILE A 338 4.91 -17.13 -0.16
N VAL A 339 5.98 -17.40 -0.90
CA VAL A 339 7.08 -16.45 -1.08
C VAL A 339 6.59 -15.18 -1.77
N ARG A 340 5.90 -15.31 -2.92
CA ARG A 340 5.36 -14.16 -3.66
C ARG A 340 4.41 -13.32 -2.80
N PHE A 341 3.51 -13.97 -2.06
CA PHE A 341 2.55 -13.30 -1.20
C PHE A 341 3.24 -12.56 -0.04
N ALA A 342 4.16 -13.22 0.67
CA ALA A 342 4.88 -12.63 1.80
C ALA A 342 5.80 -11.48 1.35
N GLU A 343 6.46 -11.58 0.19
CA GLU A 343 7.24 -10.50 -0.39
C GLU A 343 6.37 -9.28 -0.74
N GLN A 344 5.24 -9.49 -1.42
CA GLN A 344 4.32 -8.42 -1.79
C GLN A 344 3.75 -7.72 -0.55
N LEU A 345 3.30 -8.50 0.43
CA LEU A 345 2.81 -7.98 1.70
C LEU A 345 3.88 -7.18 2.45
N SER A 346 5.13 -7.66 2.46
CA SER A 346 6.25 -6.97 3.10
C SER A 346 6.58 -5.63 2.42
N ARG A 347 6.52 -5.58 1.08
CA ARG A 347 6.73 -4.34 0.31
C ARG A 347 5.61 -3.32 0.55
N ALA A 348 4.38 -3.70 0.19
CA ALA A 348 3.21 -2.83 0.28
C ALA A 348 1.93 -3.68 0.24
N GLY A 349 1.34 -3.95 1.41
CA GLY A 349 0.13 -4.79 1.51
C GLY A 349 -1.06 -4.24 0.73
N ARG A 350 -1.14 -2.92 0.54
CA ARG A 350 -2.19 -2.25 -0.24
C ARG A 350 -2.17 -2.56 -1.75
N ASP A 351 -1.03 -2.99 -2.28
CA ASP A 351 -0.89 -3.31 -3.70
C ASP A 351 -1.34 -4.75 -4.00
N LEU A 352 -1.64 -5.55 -2.96
CA LEU A 352 -2.30 -6.84 -3.13
C LEU A 352 -3.68 -6.64 -3.74
N THR A 353 -3.88 -7.22 -4.92
CA THR A 353 -5.19 -7.26 -5.60
C THR A 353 -6.11 -8.31 -4.98
N ASP A 354 -7.42 -8.17 -5.20
CA ASP A 354 -8.39 -9.17 -4.73
C ASP A 354 -8.13 -10.54 -5.35
N ALA A 355 -7.72 -10.59 -6.62
CA ALA A 355 -7.37 -11.83 -7.31
C ALA A 355 -6.17 -12.56 -6.66
N GLN A 356 -5.14 -11.81 -6.23
CA GLN A 356 -3.98 -12.39 -5.55
C GLN A 356 -4.36 -12.91 -4.15
N VAL A 357 -5.17 -12.17 -3.40
CA VAL A 357 -5.65 -12.66 -2.09
C VAL A 357 -6.54 -13.88 -2.26
N ASP A 358 -7.40 -13.91 -3.28
CA ASP A 358 -8.27 -15.05 -3.59
C ASP A 358 -7.49 -16.27 -4.10
N GLU A 359 -6.36 -16.09 -4.78
CA GLU A 359 -5.45 -17.18 -5.14
C GLU A 359 -4.89 -17.87 -3.89
N VAL A 360 -4.36 -17.09 -2.94
CA VAL A 360 -3.86 -17.61 -1.66
C VAL A 360 -5.00 -18.23 -0.85
N LYS A 361 -6.17 -17.59 -0.80
CA LYS A 361 -7.37 -18.10 -0.11
C LYS A 361 -7.79 -19.46 -0.66
N ARG A 362 -7.81 -19.64 -1.98
CA ARG A 362 -8.13 -20.94 -2.62
C ARG A 362 -7.07 -22.01 -2.32
N ALA A 363 -5.80 -21.62 -2.27
CA ALA A 363 -4.72 -22.56 -2.03
C ALA A 363 -4.57 -23.00 -0.55
N PHE A 364 -4.94 -22.15 0.41
CA PHE A 364 -4.66 -22.38 1.84
C PHE A 364 -5.89 -22.38 2.74
N GLY A 365 -7.03 -21.85 2.30
CA GLY A 365 -8.19 -21.56 3.13
C GLY A 365 -8.03 -20.25 3.91
N GLU A 366 -9.14 -19.73 4.45
CA GLU A 366 -9.15 -18.44 5.16
C GLU A 366 -8.28 -18.43 6.41
N ASP A 367 -8.38 -19.48 7.25
CA ASP A 367 -7.65 -19.50 8.52
C ASP A 367 -6.13 -19.49 8.28
N ARG A 368 -5.61 -20.33 7.37
CA ARG A 368 -4.18 -20.30 7.01
C ARG A 368 -3.79 -19.04 6.26
N LEU A 369 -4.66 -18.42 5.46
CA LEU A 369 -4.38 -17.10 4.89
C LEU A 369 -4.16 -16.07 6.00
N VAL A 370 -5.03 -16.01 7.02
CA VAL A 370 -4.81 -15.14 8.20
C VAL A 370 -3.51 -15.50 8.90
N GLY A 371 -3.23 -16.79 9.10
CA GLY A 371 -1.96 -17.25 9.67
C GLY A 371 -0.72 -16.79 8.90
N LEU A 372 -0.72 -16.88 7.56
CA LEU A 372 0.37 -16.39 6.70
C LEU A 372 0.57 -14.88 6.85
N VAL A 373 -0.52 -14.12 6.93
CA VAL A 373 -0.48 -12.67 7.16
C VAL A 373 0.12 -12.37 8.53
N LEU A 374 -0.26 -13.08 9.60
CA LEU A 374 0.32 -12.88 10.93
C LEU A 374 1.81 -13.24 10.97
N LEU A 375 2.22 -14.37 10.39
CA LEU A 375 3.64 -14.76 10.30
C LEU A 375 4.46 -13.69 9.56
N THR A 376 3.95 -13.19 8.43
CA THR A 376 4.61 -12.14 7.65
C THR A 376 4.67 -10.82 8.42
N ALA A 377 3.57 -10.47 9.12
CA ALA A 377 3.46 -9.29 9.97
C ALA A 377 4.48 -9.33 11.12
N TYR A 378 4.65 -10.48 11.77
CA TYR A 378 5.63 -10.70 12.84
C TYR A 378 7.07 -10.56 12.35
N ALA A 379 7.40 -11.14 11.19
CA ALA A 379 8.72 -10.99 10.59
C ALA A 379 9.04 -9.51 10.27
N ASN A 380 8.06 -8.77 9.71
CA ASN A 380 8.22 -7.34 9.43
C ASN A 380 8.38 -6.48 10.69
N PHE A 381 7.72 -6.85 11.78
CA PHE A 381 7.90 -6.24 13.10
C PHE A 381 9.33 -6.48 13.62
N GLN A 382 9.78 -7.73 13.63
CA GLN A 382 11.08 -8.11 14.19
C GLN A 382 12.25 -7.51 13.37
N ASP A 383 12.19 -7.57 12.04
CA ASP A 383 13.22 -7.01 11.17
C ASP A 383 13.47 -5.52 11.46
N ARG A 384 12.38 -4.74 11.64
CA ARG A 384 12.48 -3.31 11.89
C ARG A 384 13.02 -2.99 13.27
N LEU A 385 12.63 -3.76 14.28
CA LEU A 385 13.18 -3.66 15.62
C LEU A 385 14.70 -3.91 15.61
N VAL A 386 15.13 -5.00 14.95
CA VAL A 386 16.55 -5.35 14.81
C VAL A 386 17.31 -4.27 14.04
N HIS A 387 16.77 -3.76 12.92
CA HIS A 387 17.41 -2.70 12.16
C HIS A 387 17.56 -1.42 12.97
N ALA A 388 16.52 -1.00 13.68
CA ALA A 388 16.55 0.22 14.48
C ALA A 388 17.51 0.11 15.67
N LEU A 389 17.67 -1.07 16.26
CA LEU A 389 18.60 -1.30 17.37
C LEU A 389 20.00 -1.77 16.92
N ALA A 390 20.21 -1.93 15.60
CA ALA A 390 21.42 -2.49 14.98
C ALA A 390 21.86 -3.83 15.62
N LEU A 391 20.92 -4.73 15.89
CA LEU A 391 21.22 -5.93 16.66
C LEU A 391 21.98 -6.96 15.82
N PRO A 392 23.18 -7.41 16.25
CA PRO A 392 23.87 -8.52 15.62
C PRO A 392 23.15 -9.83 15.89
N ILE A 393 23.30 -10.81 14.99
CA ILE A 393 22.98 -12.20 15.30
C ILE A 393 23.90 -12.71 16.42
N GLU A 394 23.50 -13.76 17.12
CA GLU A 394 24.30 -14.34 18.19
C GLU A 394 25.63 -14.91 17.64
N ALA A 395 26.71 -14.87 18.43
CA ALA A 395 28.06 -15.20 17.98
C ALA A 395 28.19 -16.64 17.44
N ASP A 396 27.46 -17.58 18.05
CA ASP A 396 27.41 -18.99 17.66
C ASP A 396 26.37 -19.27 16.56
N GLY A 397 25.76 -18.22 16.00
CA GLY A 397 24.71 -18.30 15.01
C GLY A 397 23.29 -18.20 15.58
N PRO A 398 22.27 -18.23 14.70
CA PRO A 398 20.88 -18.06 15.08
C PRO A 398 20.40 -19.12 16.09
N LEU A 399 19.76 -18.68 17.16
CA LEU A 399 19.20 -19.57 18.17
C LEU A 399 17.91 -20.28 17.68
N PRO A 400 17.69 -21.55 18.07
CA PRO A 400 16.41 -22.22 17.86
C PRO A 400 15.28 -21.51 18.65
N PRO A 401 14.00 -21.79 18.35
CA PRO A 401 12.89 -21.24 19.12
C PRO A 401 12.99 -21.65 20.60
N ILE A 402 13.03 -20.66 21.49
CA ILE A 402 13.22 -20.91 22.93
C ILE A 402 11.90 -21.35 23.54
N GLU A 403 11.82 -22.58 24.04
CA GLU A 403 10.66 -23.02 24.81
C GLU A 403 10.69 -22.38 26.20
N VAL A 404 9.79 -21.42 26.44
CA VAL A 404 9.74 -20.66 27.68
C VAL A 404 8.30 -20.35 28.06
N LYS A 405 8.04 -20.33 29.37
CA LYS A 405 6.78 -19.87 29.96
C LYS A 405 7.07 -19.04 31.19
N PHE A 406 6.33 -17.94 31.34
CA PHE A 406 6.45 -17.06 32.49
C PHE A 406 5.26 -17.18 33.42
N ALA A 407 5.49 -16.97 34.72
CA ALA A 407 4.41 -16.82 35.68
C ALA A 407 3.47 -15.68 35.25
N ALA A 408 2.17 -15.83 35.53
CA ALA A 408 1.19 -14.82 35.18
C ALA A 408 1.57 -13.48 35.84
N SER A 409 1.86 -12.47 35.02
CA SER A 409 2.13 -11.13 35.51
C SER A 409 0.85 -10.51 36.05
N THR A 410 0.91 -9.96 37.26
CA THR A 410 -0.15 -9.17 37.89
C THR A 410 -0.23 -7.74 37.37
N ALA A 411 0.55 -7.38 36.33
CA ALA A 411 0.55 -6.06 35.71
C ALA A 411 -0.73 -5.79 34.89
N GLY A 412 -1.87 -5.73 35.57
CA GLY A 412 -3.13 -5.19 35.09
C GLY A 412 -3.36 -3.81 35.67
N GLY A 413 -2.83 -2.79 35.00
CA GLY A 413 -3.14 -1.38 35.30
C GLY A 413 -4.29 -0.90 34.44
N SER A 414 -5.25 -0.21 35.06
CA SER A 414 -6.18 0.71 34.37
C SER A 414 -5.36 1.81 33.70
N LEU A 415 -5.70 2.15 32.45
CA LEU A 415 -5.05 3.22 31.71
C LEU A 415 -5.53 4.53 32.32
N THR A 416 -4.67 5.21 33.06
CA THR A 416 -5.00 6.52 33.63
C THR A 416 -5.29 7.50 32.50
N PRO A 417 -6.46 8.18 32.48
CA PRO A 417 -6.70 9.28 31.55
C PRO A 417 -5.62 10.34 31.74
N GLN A 418 -4.90 10.68 30.67
CA GLN A 418 -3.94 11.79 30.70
C GLN A 418 -4.67 13.12 30.57
N ALA A 419 -4.06 14.16 31.14
CA ALA A 419 -4.57 15.53 31.15
C ALA A 419 -4.74 16.09 29.73
N SER A 420 -5.63 17.08 29.59
CA SER A 420 -5.86 17.81 28.34
C SER A 420 -4.56 18.34 27.74
N ARG A 421 -4.27 17.98 26.48
CA ARG A 421 -3.13 18.54 25.72
C ARG A 421 -3.49 19.93 25.19
N PRO A 422 -2.54 20.89 25.19
CA PRO A 422 -2.75 22.19 24.54
C PRO A 422 -2.89 22.05 23.02
N ALA A 423 -3.50 23.05 22.38
CA ALA A 423 -3.60 23.11 20.92
C ALA A 423 -2.20 23.20 20.28
N LEU A 424 -2.05 22.63 19.08
CA LEU A 424 -0.81 22.78 18.31
C LEU A 424 -0.67 24.24 17.84
N PRO A 425 0.53 24.84 17.92
CA PRO A 425 0.79 26.13 17.30
C PRO A 425 0.52 26.07 15.79
N SER A 426 0.18 27.23 15.21
CA SER A 426 0.11 27.38 13.76
C SER A 426 1.47 27.06 13.15
N ALA A 427 1.45 26.25 12.09
CA ALA A 427 2.66 25.81 11.44
C ALA A 427 3.42 26.99 10.81
N SER A 428 4.75 27.01 10.96
CA SER A 428 5.66 28.01 10.42
C SER A 428 6.59 27.34 9.40
N SER A 429 7.19 28.12 8.49
CA SER A 429 8.02 27.60 7.40
C SER A 429 9.44 27.16 7.82
N ALA A 430 9.73 27.06 9.11
CA ALA A 430 11.08 26.82 9.61
C ALA A 430 11.12 25.57 10.51
N ASP A 431 11.75 24.49 10.02
CA ASP A 431 12.72 23.68 10.78
C ASP A 431 13.29 22.50 9.97
N ASP A 432 14.49 22.10 10.39
CA ASP A 432 15.49 21.19 9.81
C ASP A 432 15.14 19.70 9.99
N VAL A 433 13.94 19.27 9.58
CA VAL A 433 13.48 17.88 9.72
C VAL A 433 13.27 17.24 8.35
N ARG A 434 13.73 15.99 8.19
CA ARG A 434 13.43 15.19 7.00
C ARG A 434 11.94 14.87 6.98
N VAL A 435 11.17 15.70 6.29
CA VAL A 435 9.76 15.44 6.02
C VAL A 435 9.63 14.65 4.71
N PRO A 436 8.89 13.53 4.71
CA PRO A 436 8.46 12.90 3.47
C PRO A 436 7.68 13.87 2.59
N GLN A 437 7.99 13.91 1.28
CA GLN A 437 7.23 14.73 0.33
C GLN A 437 5.91 14.04 -0.03
N TRP A 438 4.91 14.15 0.85
CA TRP A 438 3.59 13.53 0.65
C TRP A 438 2.66 14.43 -0.19
N SER A 439 2.81 14.41 -1.52
CA SER A 439 1.96 15.16 -2.45
C SER A 439 0.83 14.35 -3.10
N ASP A 440 0.79 13.03 -2.87
CA ASP A 440 -0.10 12.09 -3.57
C ASP A 440 -1.61 12.38 -3.39
N PHE A 441 -1.99 13.01 -2.28
CA PHE A 441 -3.38 13.38 -1.99
C PHE A 441 -3.47 14.39 -0.84
N SER A 442 -4.40 15.34 -0.99
CA SER A 442 -4.74 16.34 0.03
C SER A 442 -5.36 15.72 1.28
N PHE A 443 -5.43 16.51 2.36
CA PHE A 443 -6.14 16.13 3.58
C PHE A 443 -7.61 15.77 3.31
N ASP A 444 -8.31 16.55 2.48
CA ASP A 444 -9.71 16.27 2.13
C ASP A 444 -9.86 14.93 1.38
N ALA A 445 -8.94 14.65 0.46
CA ALA A 445 -8.90 13.36 -0.23
C ALA A 445 -8.57 12.20 0.73
N LEU A 446 -7.77 12.44 1.78
CA LEU A 446 -7.53 11.47 2.84
C LEU A 446 -8.83 11.19 3.61
N GLN A 447 -9.55 12.23 4.03
CA GLN A 447 -10.82 12.11 4.73
C GLN A 447 -11.88 11.37 3.89
N ALA A 448 -11.96 11.66 2.59
CA ALA A 448 -12.83 10.93 1.67
C ALA A 448 -12.48 9.43 1.60
N ARG A 449 -11.19 9.07 1.63
CA ARG A 449 -10.75 7.67 1.63
C ARG A 449 -11.02 6.97 2.95
N LEU A 450 -10.96 7.67 4.10
CA LEU A 450 -11.41 7.13 5.38
C LEU A 450 -12.90 6.79 5.35
N GLU A 451 -13.73 7.63 4.74
CA GLU A 451 -15.16 7.32 4.58
C GLU A 451 -15.37 6.11 3.65
N GLN A 452 -14.67 6.06 2.51
CA GLN A 452 -14.71 4.88 1.63
C GLN A 452 -14.30 3.59 2.34
N GLN A 453 -13.34 3.67 3.27
CA GLN A 453 -12.89 2.52 4.05
C GLN A 453 -13.99 1.98 4.99
N ARG A 454 -14.97 2.80 5.39
CA ARG A 454 -16.11 2.36 6.22
C ARG A 454 -17.09 1.47 5.44
N ASP A 455 -17.12 1.62 4.12
CA ASP A 455 -18.06 0.91 3.23
C ASP A 455 -17.43 -0.25 2.43
N ARG A 456 -16.11 -0.48 2.58
CA ARG A 456 -15.42 -1.57 1.87
C ARG A 456 -15.94 -2.95 2.28
N ALA A 457 -15.90 -3.94 1.39
CA ALA A 457 -16.16 -5.33 1.80
C ALA A 457 -14.85 -5.99 2.27
N PRO A 458 -14.82 -6.66 3.44
CA PRO A 458 -13.62 -7.37 3.85
C PRO A 458 -13.37 -8.59 2.95
N ARG A 459 -12.10 -8.90 2.67
CA ARG A 459 -11.70 -10.01 1.77
C ARG A 459 -11.87 -11.41 2.40
N VAL A 460 -12.08 -11.46 3.71
CA VAL A 460 -12.34 -12.66 4.50
C VAL A 460 -13.47 -12.38 5.48
N ALA A 461 -14.25 -13.41 5.81
CA ALA A 461 -15.32 -13.24 6.80
C ALA A 461 -14.74 -12.98 8.20
N ILE A 462 -15.20 -11.90 8.83
CA ILE A 462 -14.84 -11.51 10.20
C ILE A 462 -15.78 -12.28 11.14
N PRO A 463 -15.27 -13.16 12.02
CA PRO A 463 -16.13 -13.94 12.90
C PRO A 463 -16.94 -13.06 13.85
N GLU A 464 -18.18 -13.49 14.14
CA GLU A 464 -18.99 -12.86 15.18
C GLU A 464 -18.47 -13.21 16.58
N TRP A 465 -18.82 -12.41 17.59
CA TRP A 465 -18.21 -12.56 18.92
C TRP A 465 -18.44 -13.94 19.54
N ASP A 466 -19.64 -14.51 19.37
CA ASP A 466 -19.96 -15.85 19.89
C ASP A 466 -19.07 -16.92 19.24
N GLU A 467 -18.84 -16.82 17.92
CA GLU A 467 -17.93 -17.72 17.18
C GLU A 467 -16.47 -17.57 17.65
N VAL A 468 -16.05 -16.34 17.99
CA VAL A 468 -14.72 -16.07 18.54
C VAL A 468 -14.57 -16.74 19.91
N ILE A 469 -15.53 -16.54 20.82
CA ILE A 469 -15.47 -17.08 22.18
C ILE A 469 -15.49 -18.60 22.22
N GLU A 470 -16.29 -19.24 21.36
CA GLU A 470 -16.36 -20.71 21.28
C GLU A 470 -15.02 -21.37 20.92
N ARG A 471 -14.17 -20.67 20.14
CA ARG A 471 -12.87 -21.16 19.68
C ARG A 471 -11.73 -20.92 20.66
N LEU A 472 -11.94 -20.10 21.69
CA LEU A 472 -10.89 -19.69 22.63
C LEU A 472 -10.83 -20.60 23.87
N PRO A 473 -9.65 -20.75 24.49
CA PRO A 473 -9.53 -21.37 25.80
C PRO A 473 -10.45 -20.67 26.83
N LYS A 474 -11.17 -21.46 27.63
CA LYS A 474 -12.07 -20.95 28.68
C LYS A 474 -11.32 -20.00 29.62
N GLY A 475 -11.95 -18.87 29.93
CA GLY A 475 -11.41 -17.87 30.86
C GLY A 475 -10.40 -16.90 30.25
N LEU A 476 -10.01 -17.05 28.99
CA LEU A 476 -9.09 -16.12 28.33
C LEU A 476 -9.74 -14.74 28.07
N TYR A 477 -11.02 -14.73 27.72
CA TYR A 477 -11.85 -13.53 27.54
C TYR A 477 -13.17 -13.69 28.30
N ASN A 478 -13.77 -12.56 28.71
CA ASN A 478 -15.10 -12.55 29.31
C ASN A 478 -16.16 -12.60 28.19
N PRO A 479 -17.00 -13.66 28.10
CA PRO A 479 -18.04 -13.78 27.08
C PRO A 479 -19.03 -12.61 27.06
N ASP A 480 -19.31 -11.98 28.21
CA ASP A 480 -20.26 -10.88 28.34
C ASP A 480 -19.69 -9.52 27.88
N LYS A 481 -18.41 -9.48 27.49
CA LYS A 481 -17.71 -8.27 27.04
C LYS A 481 -17.24 -8.44 25.58
N PRO A 482 -18.10 -8.17 24.59
CA PRO A 482 -17.79 -8.42 23.19
C PRO A 482 -16.62 -7.60 22.66
N LEU A 483 -15.72 -8.26 21.91
CA LEU A 483 -14.70 -7.55 21.13
C LEU A 483 -15.34 -6.80 19.97
N ARG A 484 -15.48 -5.49 20.10
CA ARG A 484 -16.10 -4.63 19.07
C ARG A 484 -15.18 -4.35 17.88
N ILE A 485 -13.87 -4.37 18.12
CA ILE A 485 -12.83 -4.10 17.12
C ILE A 485 -12.79 -5.25 16.10
N ARG A 486 -13.09 -4.94 14.83
CA ARG A 486 -13.11 -5.91 13.72
C ARG A 486 -11.75 -6.58 13.51
N TRP A 487 -10.67 -5.81 13.58
CA TRP A 487 -9.30 -6.34 13.54
C TRP A 487 -9.08 -7.42 14.60
N SER A 488 -9.46 -7.14 15.85
CA SER A 488 -9.29 -8.08 16.96
C SER A 488 -10.15 -9.32 16.79
N ARG A 489 -11.41 -9.19 16.36
CA ARG A 489 -12.27 -10.34 16.06
C ARG A 489 -11.71 -11.23 14.96
N LEU A 490 -11.20 -10.63 13.87
CA LEU A 490 -10.59 -11.38 12.78
C LEU A 490 -9.37 -12.16 13.28
N VAL A 491 -8.41 -11.46 13.87
CA VAL A 491 -7.13 -12.04 14.27
C VAL A 491 -7.30 -13.07 15.39
N ILE A 492 -8.15 -12.80 16.38
CA ILE A 492 -8.37 -13.74 17.49
C ILE A 492 -9.27 -14.92 17.06
N GLY A 493 -10.35 -14.66 16.31
CA GLY A 493 -11.31 -15.70 15.93
C GLY A 493 -10.78 -16.69 14.88
N ARG A 494 -9.94 -16.21 13.95
CA ARG A 494 -9.33 -17.05 12.91
C ARG A 494 -8.01 -17.68 13.36
N GLN A 495 -7.35 -17.08 14.35
CA GLN A 495 -6.05 -17.52 14.86
C GLN A 495 -6.04 -17.54 16.40
N PRO A 496 -6.74 -18.50 17.05
CA PRO A 496 -7.00 -18.49 18.50
C PRO A 496 -5.76 -18.73 19.38
N GLN A 497 -4.60 -19.03 18.78
CA GLN A 497 -3.31 -19.07 19.47
C GLN A 497 -2.46 -17.84 19.13
N LEU A 498 -2.21 -17.60 17.84
CA LEU A 498 -1.33 -16.50 17.39
C LEU A 498 -1.88 -15.11 17.72
N GLY A 499 -3.20 -14.93 17.58
CA GLY A 499 -3.87 -13.66 17.81
C GLY A 499 -3.82 -13.21 19.27
N PRO A 500 -4.30 -14.03 20.23
CA PRO A 500 -4.19 -13.69 21.65
C PRO A 500 -2.77 -13.47 22.14
N ALA A 501 -1.79 -14.24 21.65
CA ALA A 501 -0.38 -14.05 22.02
C ALA A 501 0.13 -12.66 21.60
N TRP A 502 -0.19 -12.22 20.37
CA TRP A 502 0.15 -10.87 19.91
C TRP A 502 -0.54 -9.79 20.75
N VAL A 503 -1.85 -9.93 20.99
CA VAL A 503 -2.63 -8.95 21.78
C VAL A 503 -2.13 -8.88 23.23
N LYS A 504 -1.69 -10.00 23.82
CA LYS A 504 -1.04 -10.04 25.12
C LYS A 504 0.24 -9.19 25.11
N CYS A 505 1.10 -9.38 24.11
CA CYS A 505 2.34 -8.60 23.96
C CYS A 505 2.07 -7.09 23.87
N LEU A 506 1.08 -6.68 23.06
CA LEU A 506 0.65 -5.28 22.96
C LEU A 506 0.17 -4.70 24.30
N ARG A 507 -0.66 -5.45 25.04
CA ARG A 507 -1.20 -5.01 26.33
C ARG A 507 -0.10 -4.87 27.38
N VAL A 508 0.82 -5.85 27.43
CA VAL A 508 1.95 -5.82 28.35
C VAL A 508 2.84 -4.62 28.06
N PHE A 509 3.17 -4.37 26.79
CA PHE A 509 3.92 -3.17 26.40
C PHE A 509 3.21 -1.89 26.83
N GLY A 510 1.92 -1.73 26.53
CA GLY A 510 1.19 -0.53 26.92
C GLY A 510 1.19 -0.27 28.44
N ASN A 511 1.10 -1.34 29.24
CA ASN A 511 1.14 -1.26 30.70
C ASN A 511 2.55 -0.97 31.26
N GLU A 512 3.59 -1.42 30.57
CA GLU A 512 4.99 -1.29 30.97
C GLU A 512 5.58 0.06 30.52
N ALA A 513 5.43 0.41 29.24
CA ALA A 513 5.95 1.63 28.64
C ALA A 513 5.16 2.89 29.03
N LYS A 514 3.86 2.76 29.32
CA LYS A 514 2.96 3.85 29.75
C LYS A 514 3.12 5.14 28.93
N GLN A 515 3.28 5.00 27.63
CA GLN A 515 3.49 6.16 26.78
C GLN A 515 2.22 7.02 26.71
N ASP A 516 2.41 8.28 26.37
CA ASP A 516 1.29 9.14 26.05
C ASP A 516 0.58 8.65 24.78
N ARG A 517 -0.73 8.43 24.88
CA ARG A 517 -1.52 7.86 23.80
C ARG A 517 -1.59 8.77 22.59
N ALA A 518 -1.76 10.07 22.77
CA ALA A 518 -1.82 10.98 21.64
C ALA A 518 -0.47 11.07 20.92
N PHE A 519 0.64 10.95 21.63
CA PHE A 519 1.97 10.78 21.04
C PHE A 519 2.06 9.48 20.24
N GLU A 520 1.77 8.32 20.86
CA GLU A 520 1.82 7.00 20.22
C GLU A 520 0.98 6.93 18.95
N GLU A 521 -0.25 7.43 19.00
CA GLU A 521 -1.17 7.40 17.86
C GLU A 521 -0.78 8.41 16.79
N SER A 522 -0.04 9.47 17.11
CA SER A 522 0.50 10.37 16.07
C SER A 522 1.66 9.73 15.32
N VAL A 523 2.53 9.02 16.06
CA VAL A 523 3.60 8.22 15.46
C VAL A 523 3.01 7.11 14.60
N PHE A 524 1.97 6.42 15.10
CA PHE A 524 1.28 5.39 14.30
C PHE A 524 0.61 6.01 13.07
N TRP A 525 -0.04 7.18 13.21
CA TRP A 525 -0.66 7.87 12.09
C TRP A 525 0.36 8.14 10.97
N VAL A 526 1.58 8.60 11.29
CA VAL A 526 2.68 8.77 10.31
C VAL A 526 3.04 7.46 9.61
N VAL A 527 3.19 6.35 10.35
CA VAL A 527 3.42 5.01 9.75
C VAL A 527 2.28 4.63 8.81
N THR A 528 1.04 4.90 9.19
CA THR A 528 -0.14 4.56 8.38
C THR A 528 -0.27 5.44 7.15
N ARG A 529 0.19 6.71 7.20
CA ARG A 529 0.30 7.61 6.05
C ARG A 529 1.31 7.11 5.05
N GLU A 530 2.47 6.68 5.51
CA GLU A 530 3.51 6.09 4.68
C GLU A 530 3.00 4.82 3.95
N LEU A 531 2.26 3.97 4.65
CA LEU A 531 1.70 2.73 4.09
C LEU A 531 0.34 2.89 3.40
N ARG A 532 -0.32 4.04 3.56
CA ARG A 532 -1.70 4.33 3.17
C ARG A 532 -2.74 3.35 3.77
N CYS A 533 -2.57 2.95 5.03
CA CYS A 533 -3.56 2.12 5.77
C CYS A 533 -4.69 2.98 6.35
N PHE A 534 -5.78 3.17 5.60
CA PHE A 534 -6.91 4.00 6.01
C PHE A 534 -7.68 3.44 7.22
N TYR A 535 -7.77 2.11 7.37
CA TYR A 535 -8.36 1.50 8.56
C TYR A 535 -7.60 1.90 9.83
N CYS A 536 -6.27 1.78 9.76
CA CYS A 536 -5.38 2.11 10.87
C CYS A 536 -5.42 3.61 11.20
N MET A 537 -5.45 4.48 10.19
CA MET A 537 -5.57 5.94 10.40
C MET A 537 -6.83 6.30 11.19
N GLY A 538 -7.99 5.73 10.83
CA GLY A 538 -9.24 5.97 11.56
C GLY A 538 -9.16 5.50 13.02
N HIS A 539 -8.46 4.39 13.29
CA HIS A 539 -8.20 3.95 14.66
C HIS A 539 -7.26 4.87 15.42
N CYS A 540 -6.25 5.44 14.77
CA CYS A 540 -5.38 6.44 15.38
C CYS A 540 -6.22 7.64 15.85
N GLU A 541 -7.14 8.15 15.01
CA GLU A 541 -8.04 9.25 15.37
C GLU A 541 -8.95 8.89 16.57
N MET A 542 -9.54 7.69 16.56
CA MET A 542 -10.35 7.20 17.69
C MET A 542 -9.55 7.07 18.98
N LEU A 543 -8.31 6.57 18.91
CA LEU A 543 -7.44 6.39 20.07
C LEU A 543 -6.87 7.72 20.57
N MET A 544 -6.61 8.70 19.69
CA MET A 544 -6.31 10.09 20.09
C MET A 544 -7.46 10.70 20.88
N GLN A 545 -8.71 10.43 20.49
CA GLN A 545 -9.88 10.86 21.25
C GLN A 545 -9.91 10.22 22.64
N VAL A 546 -9.61 8.92 22.76
CA VAL A 546 -9.47 8.26 24.07
C VAL A 546 -8.29 8.84 24.86
N GLY A 547 -7.25 9.33 24.17
CA GLY A 547 -6.13 10.06 24.75
C GLY A 547 -6.45 11.49 25.21
N GLY A 548 -7.71 11.93 25.10
CA GLY A 548 -8.18 13.21 25.62
C GLY A 548 -8.19 14.37 24.62
N LEU A 549 -7.95 14.11 23.32
CA LEU A 549 -8.08 15.14 22.29
C LEU A 549 -9.54 15.29 21.85
N ASN A 550 -9.98 16.53 21.64
CA ASN A 550 -11.27 16.81 21.01
C ASN A 550 -11.19 16.75 19.47
N SER A 551 -12.32 16.81 18.79
CA SER A 551 -12.40 16.66 17.33
C SER A 551 -11.61 17.73 16.55
N GLU A 552 -11.57 18.97 17.04
CA GLU A 552 -10.81 20.06 16.41
C GLU A 552 -9.31 19.82 16.54
N GLN A 553 -8.84 19.44 17.73
CA GLN A 553 -7.44 19.09 17.99
C GLN A 553 -6.99 17.89 17.15
N ILE A 554 -7.84 16.87 16.98
CA ILE A 554 -7.56 15.72 16.12
C ILE A 554 -7.44 16.17 14.67
N ALA A 555 -8.40 16.95 14.17
CA ALA A 555 -8.39 17.43 12.78
C ALA A 555 -7.15 18.28 12.46
N ASP A 556 -6.77 19.20 13.35
CA ASP A 556 -5.58 20.03 13.15
C ASP A 556 -4.29 19.20 13.17
N ARG A 557 -4.19 18.25 14.11
CA ARG A 557 -3.05 17.34 14.24
C ARG A 557 -2.91 16.44 13.01
N THR A 558 -3.98 15.81 12.55
CA THR A 558 -3.92 14.94 11.37
C THR A 558 -3.74 15.73 10.07
N ARG A 559 -4.24 16.97 9.97
CA ARG A 559 -3.97 17.86 8.83
C ARG A 559 -2.49 18.20 8.72
N GLN A 560 -1.87 18.68 9.80
CA GLN A 560 -0.44 19.02 9.80
C GLN A 560 0.45 17.81 9.47
N MET A 561 0.11 16.62 9.99
CA MET A 561 0.80 15.39 9.58
C MET A 561 0.55 15.06 8.10
N ALA A 562 -0.70 15.09 7.62
CA ALA A 562 -1.05 14.73 6.24
C ALA A 562 -0.34 15.57 5.18
N GLU A 563 -0.18 16.86 5.45
CA GLU A 563 0.45 17.85 4.57
C GLU A 563 1.99 17.81 4.65
N GLY A 564 2.57 17.00 5.55
CA GLY A 564 4.01 17.00 5.78
C GLY A 564 4.51 18.29 6.47
N ASN A 565 3.63 19.10 7.05
CA ASN A 565 4.06 20.29 7.76
C ASN A 565 4.18 19.99 9.27
N TRP A 566 5.35 19.50 9.68
CA TRP A 566 5.56 19.06 11.06
C TRP A 566 6.03 20.16 12.01
N SER A 567 6.15 21.42 11.57
CA SER A 567 6.73 22.51 12.39
C SER A 567 5.96 22.78 13.68
N GLY A 568 4.64 22.52 13.69
CA GLY A 568 3.79 22.71 14.88
C GLY A 568 3.98 21.65 15.97
N PHE A 569 4.64 20.52 15.65
CA PHE A 569 4.90 19.45 16.61
C PHE A 569 6.14 19.70 17.45
N ALA A 570 6.17 19.17 18.67
CA ALA A 570 7.34 19.27 19.54
C ALA A 570 8.58 18.58 18.90
N PRO A 571 9.82 19.01 19.20
CA PRO A 571 11.04 18.40 18.63
C PRO A 571 11.08 16.87 18.76
N ALA A 572 10.61 16.33 19.89
CA ALA A 572 10.52 14.89 20.12
C ALA A 572 9.53 14.18 19.18
N GLU A 573 8.36 14.77 18.91
CA GLU A 573 7.40 14.24 17.95
C GLU A 573 8.01 14.27 16.54
N ARG A 574 8.63 15.37 16.13
CA ARG A 574 9.25 15.51 14.79
C ARG A 574 10.38 14.50 14.55
N ALA A 575 11.28 14.34 15.52
CA ALA A 575 12.35 13.36 15.43
C ALA A 575 11.80 11.93 15.31
N THR A 576 10.78 11.61 16.11
CA THR A 576 10.13 10.30 16.08
C THR A 576 9.36 10.06 14.78
N PHE A 577 8.71 11.07 14.20
CA PHE A 577 8.02 10.96 12.90
C PHE A 577 9.00 10.68 11.76
N SER A 578 10.15 11.36 11.76
CA SER A 578 11.22 11.09 10.78
C SER A 578 11.70 9.65 10.89
N LEU A 579 12.00 9.18 12.10
CA LEU A 579 12.40 7.78 12.33
C LEU A 579 11.30 6.80 11.92
N ALA A 580 10.03 7.11 12.23
CA ALA A 580 8.89 6.27 11.89
C ALA A 580 8.69 6.10 10.38
N SER A 581 8.80 7.18 9.61
CA SER A 581 8.73 7.12 8.14
C SER A 581 9.91 6.31 7.58
N GLN A 582 11.13 6.52 8.07
CA GLN A 582 12.32 5.81 7.59
C GLN A 582 12.29 4.30 7.94
N MET A 583 11.94 3.95 9.18
CA MET A 583 11.74 2.54 9.60
C MET A 583 10.63 1.86 8.79
N THR A 584 9.65 2.62 8.31
CA THR A 584 8.53 2.08 7.53
C THR A 584 8.95 1.80 6.08
N SER A 585 9.54 2.79 5.42
CA SER A 585 9.85 2.74 3.98
C SER A 585 11.16 2.01 3.66
N ALA A 586 12.20 2.21 4.47
CA ALA A 586 13.55 1.70 4.21
C ALA A 586 14.31 1.41 5.52
N PRO A 587 13.88 0.41 6.32
CA PRO A 587 14.46 0.15 7.63
C PRO A 587 15.97 -0.14 7.61
N TRP A 588 16.48 -0.70 6.52
CA TRP A 588 17.91 -0.93 6.32
C TRP A 588 18.77 0.34 6.22
N THR A 589 18.14 1.51 6.05
CA THR A 589 18.83 2.81 5.99
C THR A 589 18.91 3.51 7.34
N VAL A 590 18.25 3.00 8.39
CA VAL A 590 18.26 3.61 9.72
C VAL A 590 19.69 3.63 10.24
N SER A 591 20.23 4.82 10.49
CA SER A 591 21.58 5.05 10.99
C SER A 591 21.62 5.24 12.50
N ALA A 592 22.83 5.25 13.09
CA ALA A 592 23.00 5.60 14.50
C ALA A 592 22.52 7.04 14.78
N GLN A 593 22.83 7.98 13.89
CA GLN A 593 22.41 9.37 14.02
C GLN A 593 20.88 9.53 14.04
N ASP A 594 20.14 8.72 13.27
CA ASP A 594 18.68 8.77 13.25
C ASP A 594 18.08 8.36 14.61
N VAL A 595 18.68 7.37 15.26
CA VAL A 595 18.27 6.91 16.60
C VAL A 595 18.72 7.91 17.68
N GLU A 596 19.97 8.39 17.62
CA GLU A 596 20.52 9.38 18.55
C GLU A 596 19.67 10.66 18.60
N ARG A 597 19.13 11.11 17.46
CA ARG A 597 18.21 12.27 17.44
C ARG A 597 16.95 12.04 18.26
N VAL A 598 16.40 10.82 18.22
CA VAL A 598 15.22 10.45 19.02
C VAL A 598 15.60 10.29 20.49
N GLU A 599 16.75 9.69 20.80
CA GLU A 599 17.28 9.58 22.16
C GLU A 599 17.57 10.93 22.80
N GLN A 600 18.14 11.88 22.06
CA GLN A 600 18.38 13.25 22.54
C GLN A 600 17.07 13.97 22.88
N ALA A 601 15.99 13.67 22.14
CA ALA A 601 14.71 14.35 22.32
C ALA A 601 13.80 13.70 23.38
N LEU A 602 13.88 12.38 23.57
CA LEU A 602 13.01 11.61 24.46
C LEU A 602 13.74 11.03 25.70
N GLY A 603 15.06 10.93 25.65
CA GLY A 603 15.86 10.07 26.52
C GLY A 603 15.94 8.63 25.98
N PRO A 604 16.98 7.86 26.36
CA PRO A 604 17.24 6.52 25.81
C PRO A 604 16.09 5.54 26.09
N GLU A 605 15.55 5.59 27.30
CA GLU A 605 14.44 4.73 27.74
C GLU A 605 13.17 4.91 26.90
N ARG A 606 12.81 6.15 26.59
CA ARG A 606 11.60 6.50 25.82
C ARG A 606 11.82 6.35 24.31
N ALA A 607 13.06 6.50 23.84
CA ALA A 607 13.41 6.18 22.46
C ALA A 607 13.24 4.68 22.18
N LEU A 608 13.61 3.80 23.14
CA LEU A 608 13.37 2.36 23.01
C LEU A 608 11.87 2.03 22.93
N ASP A 609 11.04 2.66 23.79
CA ASP A 609 9.58 2.53 23.73
C ASP A 609 9.05 2.95 22.34
N ALA A 610 9.54 4.07 21.80
CA ALA A 610 9.15 4.58 20.49
C ALA A 610 9.57 3.63 19.35
N ILE A 611 10.79 3.09 19.38
CA ILE A 611 11.30 2.13 18.38
C ILE A 611 10.46 0.85 18.38
N TRP A 612 10.14 0.32 19.57
CA TRP A 612 9.28 -0.85 19.70
C TRP A 612 7.88 -0.56 19.15
N TRP A 613 7.31 0.61 19.48
CA TRP A 613 6.01 1.04 18.97
C TRP A 613 5.99 1.25 17.45
N ILE A 614 7.00 1.88 16.85
CA ILE A 614 7.09 2.03 15.39
C ILE A 614 7.13 0.65 14.73
N SER A 615 7.91 -0.28 15.31
CA SER A 615 8.00 -1.65 14.82
C SER A 615 6.64 -2.35 14.87
N ARG A 616 5.89 -2.25 15.99
CA ARG A 616 4.59 -2.94 16.15
C ARG A 616 3.50 -2.42 15.22
N CYS A 617 3.59 -1.17 14.78
CA CYS A 617 2.68 -0.58 13.80
C CYS A 617 2.66 -1.34 12.46
N GLN A 618 3.79 -1.98 12.11
CA GLN A 618 3.94 -2.72 10.86
C GLN A 618 3.15 -4.02 10.89
N PHE A 619 3.06 -4.65 12.06
CA PHE A 619 2.22 -5.82 12.24
C PHE A 619 0.75 -5.49 11.95
N MET A 620 0.27 -4.40 12.56
CA MET A 620 -1.14 -3.98 12.48
C MET A 620 -1.57 -3.62 11.05
N THR A 621 -0.70 -2.90 10.33
CA THR A 621 -0.95 -2.46 8.96
C THR A 621 -0.97 -3.62 7.97
N LYS A 622 -0.06 -4.59 8.10
CA LYS A 622 -0.06 -5.79 7.23
C LYS A 622 -1.39 -6.55 7.29
N VAL A 623 -1.97 -6.70 8.48
CA VAL A 623 -3.29 -7.34 8.64
C VAL A 623 -4.40 -6.49 8.01
N SER A 624 -4.43 -5.21 8.34
CA SER A 624 -5.54 -4.31 7.97
C SER A 624 -5.64 -4.10 6.45
N ASP A 625 -4.50 -3.87 5.80
CA ASP A 625 -4.42 -3.64 4.35
C ASP A 625 -4.77 -4.91 3.56
N THR A 626 -4.25 -6.06 4.00
CA THR A 626 -4.48 -7.33 3.30
C THR A 626 -5.95 -7.68 3.24
N PHE A 627 -6.69 -7.44 4.32
CA PHE A 627 -8.08 -7.90 4.44
C PHE A 627 -9.12 -6.83 4.13
N GLN A 628 -8.71 -5.61 3.77
CA GLN A 628 -9.63 -4.49 3.52
C GLN A 628 -10.66 -4.30 4.65
N LEU A 629 -10.19 -4.32 5.90
CA LEU A 629 -11.08 -4.25 7.06
C LEU A 629 -11.95 -2.99 7.01
N GLN A 630 -13.26 -3.16 7.19
CA GLN A 630 -14.17 -2.02 7.31
C GLN A 630 -13.83 -1.19 8.55
N LEU A 631 -13.57 0.09 8.37
CA LEU A 631 -13.41 1.01 9.50
C LEU A 631 -14.73 1.14 10.27
N GLU A 632 -14.67 1.10 11.59
CA GLU A 632 -15.83 1.25 12.46
C GLU A 632 -16.39 2.69 12.39
N ARG A 633 -17.72 2.82 12.50
CA ARG A 633 -18.38 4.14 12.49
C ARG A 633 -18.32 4.82 13.85
N ASP A 634 -18.45 4.03 14.92
CA ASP A 634 -18.33 4.50 16.29
C ASP A 634 -16.91 4.30 16.83
N ASN A 635 -16.55 5.08 17.84
CA ASN A 635 -15.30 4.86 18.57
C ASN A 635 -15.40 3.58 19.41
N VAL A 636 -14.91 2.47 18.86
CA VAL A 636 -14.93 1.14 19.49
C VAL A 636 -13.94 0.98 20.65
N PHE A 637 -13.14 2.02 20.95
CA PHE A 637 -12.24 2.06 22.08
C PHE A 637 -12.84 2.78 23.30
N GLN A 638 -13.96 3.49 23.13
CA GLN A 638 -14.73 4.08 24.25
C GLN A 638 -15.45 2.96 25.03
N ASN A 639 -15.52 3.10 26.37
CA ASN A 639 -16.13 2.15 27.33
C ASN A 639 -15.34 0.87 27.68
N PHE A 640 -14.00 0.88 27.60
CA PHE A 640 -13.18 -0.19 28.20
C PHE A 640 -13.05 -0.10 29.74
N GLU A 641 -13.51 1.00 30.34
CA GLU A 641 -13.75 1.15 31.78
C GLU A 641 -15.22 1.49 32.03
N PRO A 642 -15.82 1.03 33.14
CA PRO A 642 -17.18 1.43 33.50
C PRO A 642 -17.24 2.95 33.71
N PRO A 643 -18.39 3.60 33.46
CA PRO A 643 -18.59 4.96 33.93
C PRO A 643 -18.34 4.96 35.44
N ARG A 644 -17.46 5.84 35.92
CA ARG A 644 -17.47 6.18 37.35
C ARG A 644 -18.88 6.68 37.62
N GLU A 645 -19.59 6.02 38.54
CA GLU A 645 -20.83 6.57 39.07
C GLU A 645 -20.53 8.02 39.44
N GLU A 646 -21.17 8.95 38.74
CA GLU A 646 -21.26 10.31 39.21
C GLU A 646 -21.85 10.21 40.62
N ALA A 647 -21.03 10.53 41.61
CA ALA A 647 -21.49 10.71 42.97
C ALA A 647 -22.60 11.76 42.90
N LYS A 648 -23.85 11.29 42.88
CA LYS A 648 -25.02 12.12 43.05
C LYS A 648 -24.83 12.83 44.39
N LYS A 649 -24.63 14.14 44.32
CA LYS A 649 -24.73 15.04 45.46
C LYS A 649 -26.10 14.95 46.09
#